data_AF-A0A922IQV7-F1
#
_entry.id   AF-A0A922IQV7-F1
#
_cell.length_a   1.000
_cell.length_b   1.000
_cell.length_c   1.000
_cell.angle_alpha   90.00
_cell.angle_beta   90.00
_cell.angle_gamma   90.00
#
_symmetry.space_group_name_H-M   'P 1'
#
loop_
_entity.id
_entity.type
_entity.pdbx_description
1 polymer ?
#
loop_
_entity_poly.entity_id
_entity_poly.type
_entity_poly.pdbx_seq_one_letter_code
_entity_poly.pdbx_strand_id
1 'polypeptide(L)'
;MLEKVNIISSEAASKMKRAVFENYKLFIKAGKAASQLENTMHQIHNEFTEKQRVMNTLTELSLFNDIITDVSASERAVSISQVDEKTENLPCSEHSGISATQLAELVEGASVLVGDSSRRVIFDGDLRELSMNDFTFVCMARVFVLTDTLVIAYHSQSGSSYPYRLQSTYDLNNFAVANFPPMDRLQTPNNAFKLIVFPTNRLFQTETPSDKKRWLTLLDEAMRKYRNTNSYVASNLKSDSHITTNSYDVLDHNSMKLSMLPPKVSAEAVVAGHKALSSTLPDCVDLLTPIDKLDLSAKKNPFDDSHETVKSPMAKVGSHKSRHNWLWDVPEDLDVAISERNFQRATNLIVKAKESLNQILTGDISKPSMDTNIQSSNSSTPGQISDTVDHRSKTDWEKLSKRIERNERNLTESLQYELVSAACRHGAPKSVKAAVSQLGLLGKASLAAELFLVYRSQVMTKSLTHGVHQEGNQLIYLNKLSLTFHRNLAETAVEWCQSVVKPLGEILASKTNGISPQQFENICSLKFYSWTLDETEKFGQQLRVLLIDSHAVSFYSMAYAAQRIKAHADKLTELLSVDISSTLNRSLSRAWKRAADEQSRLLCEAVENRAKQESWETLSNLPKGEQDKIIADLLEFGILNQYTAADYGLKLTMSTYYLIRSLRQFIQSVHLLNCSELDLTLISCFVQTLNSELDCFERVSPIDISDPARQSVIIINLEFLIKTIVPKFANILNCSENSTIQQLVCSLKTSLQNIKGLEEEETVVVTTAAKKSNVVVDEEGNDVI
;
A
#
# COMPACT_ATOMS: atom_id res chain seq x y z
N MET A 1 -76.37 18.31 -39.35
CA MET A 1 -75.32 18.71 -38.38
C MET A 1 -74.87 17.54 -37.51
N LEU A 2 -75.76 16.77 -36.88
CA LEU A 2 -75.40 15.59 -36.09
C LEU A 2 -74.52 14.57 -36.84
N GLU A 3 -74.80 14.31 -38.12
CA GLU A 3 -74.09 13.32 -38.91
C GLU A 3 -72.63 13.71 -39.19
N LYS A 4 -72.37 15.00 -39.45
CA LYS A 4 -70.99 15.52 -39.58
C LYS A 4 -70.22 15.43 -38.26
N VAL A 5 -70.88 15.68 -37.12
CA VAL A 5 -70.27 15.55 -35.79
C VAL A 5 -69.93 14.09 -35.49
N ASN A 6 -70.81 13.15 -35.88
CA ASN A 6 -70.54 11.71 -35.72
C ASN A 6 -69.37 11.22 -36.59
N ILE A 7 -69.25 11.72 -37.82
CA ILE A 7 -68.13 11.41 -38.71
C ILE A 7 -66.81 11.94 -38.13
N ILE A 8 -66.78 13.20 -37.68
CA ILE A 8 -65.58 13.80 -37.08
C ILE A 8 -65.20 13.09 -35.77
N SER A 9 -66.19 12.73 -34.94
CA SER A 9 -65.99 11.98 -33.70
C SER A 9 -65.41 10.58 -33.97
N SER A 10 -65.96 9.87 -34.96
CA SER A 10 -65.45 8.57 -35.42
C SER A 10 -64.02 8.67 -35.96
N GLU A 11 -63.73 9.72 -36.73
CA GLU A 11 -62.38 9.95 -37.28
C GLU A 11 -61.38 10.31 -36.18
N ALA A 12 -61.77 11.14 -35.21
CA ALA A 12 -60.95 11.49 -34.05
C ALA A 12 -60.69 10.27 -33.17
N ALA A 13 -61.70 9.44 -32.90
CA ALA A 13 -61.56 8.19 -32.15
C ALA A 13 -60.65 7.18 -32.88
N SER A 14 -60.74 7.10 -34.21
CA SER A 14 -59.86 6.28 -35.05
C SER A 14 -58.40 6.76 -34.99
N LYS A 15 -58.17 8.07 -35.13
CA LYS A 15 -56.83 8.68 -35.00
C LYS A 15 -56.25 8.48 -33.60
N MET A 16 -57.06 8.66 -32.56
CA MET A 16 -56.63 8.46 -31.18
C MET A 16 -56.28 7.00 -30.89
N LYS A 17 -57.10 6.04 -31.35
CA LYS A 17 -56.77 4.60 -31.25
C LYS A 17 -55.46 4.27 -31.95
N ARG A 18 -55.22 4.83 -33.13
CA ARG A 18 -53.98 4.60 -33.89
C ARG A 18 -52.75 5.19 -33.18
N ALA A 19 -52.87 6.39 -32.63
CA ALA A 19 -51.81 7.03 -31.85
C ALA A 19 -51.51 6.27 -30.54
N VAL A 20 -52.56 5.83 -29.83
CA VAL A 20 -52.42 5.01 -28.62
C VAL A 20 -51.75 3.68 -28.94
N PHE A 21 -52.13 3.02 -30.03
CA PHE A 21 -51.52 1.77 -30.46
C PHE A 21 -50.03 1.92 -30.80
N GLU A 22 -49.65 2.97 -31.54
CA GLU A 22 -48.24 3.23 -31.84
C GLU A 22 -47.43 3.56 -30.58
N ASN A 23 -48.00 4.33 -29.64
CA ASN A 23 -47.35 4.58 -28.35
C ASN A 23 -47.17 3.29 -27.53
N TYR A 24 -48.18 2.41 -27.47
CA TYR A 24 -48.05 1.11 -26.80
C TYR A 24 -47.00 0.22 -27.48
N LYS A 25 -46.93 0.23 -28.80
CA LYS A 25 -45.93 -0.52 -29.57
C LYS A 25 -44.51 -0.02 -29.30
N LEU A 26 -44.32 1.30 -29.21
CA LEU A 26 -43.06 1.92 -28.79
C LEU A 26 -42.71 1.56 -27.35
N PHE A 27 -43.68 1.60 -26.43
CA PHE A 27 -43.48 1.23 -25.03
C PHE A 27 -43.07 -0.24 -24.88
N ILE A 28 -43.71 -1.15 -25.62
CA ILE A 28 -43.34 -2.57 -25.63
C ILE A 28 -41.93 -2.77 -26.22
N LYS A 29 -41.58 -2.06 -27.30
CA LYS A 29 -40.22 -2.12 -27.86
C LYS A 29 -39.17 -1.59 -26.87
N ALA A 30 -39.45 -0.48 -26.20
CA ALA A 30 -38.59 0.09 -25.16
C ALA A 30 -38.45 -0.86 -23.96
N GLY A 31 -39.55 -1.47 -23.51
CA GLY A 31 -39.53 -2.46 -22.44
C GLY A 31 -38.72 -3.72 -22.79
N LYS A 32 -38.84 -4.21 -24.04
CA LYS A 32 -37.99 -5.32 -24.52
C LYS A 32 -36.51 -4.94 -24.58
N ALA A 33 -36.20 -3.74 -25.08
CA ALA A 33 -34.81 -3.26 -25.11
C ALA A 33 -34.23 -3.07 -23.70
N ALA A 34 -35.02 -2.56 -22.75
CA ALA A 34 -34.62 -2.41 -21.35
C ALA A 34 -34.36 -3.78 -20.69
N SER A 35 -35.25 -4.76 -20.89
CA SER A 35 -35.05 -6.12 -20.35
C SER A 35 -33.85 -6.82 -20.99
N GLN A 36 -33.61 -6.60 -22.28
CA GLN A 36 -32.43 -7.14 -22.96
C GLN A 36 -31.14 -6.50 -22.42
N LEU A 37 -31.16 -5.19 -22.14
CA LEU A 37 -30.05 -4.48 -21.50
C LEU A 37 -29.80 -5.01 -20.08
N GLU A 38 -30.84 -5.19 -19.28
CA GLU A 38 -30.77 -5.74 -17.93
C GLU A 38 -30.13 -7.14 -17.92
N ASN A 39 -30.55 -8.01 -18.85
CA ASN A 39 -29.94 -9.34 -19.01
C ASN A 39 -28.46 -9.26 -19.39
N THR A 40 -28.08 -8.38 -20.32
CA THR A 40 -26.66 -8.19 -20.67
C THR A 40 -25.85 -7.61 -19.52
N MET A 41 -26.45 -6.73 -18.71
CA MET A 41 -25.80 -6.16 -17.53
C MET A 41 -25.55 -7.21 -16.47
N HIS A 42 -26.51 -8.11 -16.22
CA HIS A 42 -26.32 -9.25 -15.33
C HIS A 42 -25.24 -10.21 -15.85
N GLN A 43 -25.21 -10.49 -17.15
CA GLN A 43 -24.17 -11.33 -17.75
C GLN A 43 -22.77 -10.72 -17.58
N ILE A 44 -22.61 -9.42 -17.89
CA ILE A 44 -21.34 -8.71 -17.70
C ILE A 44 -20.93 -8.70 -16.23
N HIS A 45 -21.89 -8.51 -15.31
CA HIS A 45 -21.61 -8.52 -13.88
C HIS A 45 -21.08 -9.88 -13.40
N ASN A 46 -21.67 -10.97 -13.89
CA ASN A 46 -21.19 -12.32 -13.59
C ASN A 46 -19.79 -12.56 -14.16
N GLU A 47 -19.55 -12.20 -15.43
CA GLU A 47 -18.23 -12.33 -16.06
C GLU A 47 -17.16 -11.47 -15.35
N PHE A 48 -17.52 -10.27 -14.89
CA PHE A 48 -16.61 -9.41 -14.12
C PHE A 48 -16.29 -10.03 -12.76
N THR A 49 -17.30 -10.57 -12.08
CA THR A 49 -17.12 -11.24 -10.78
C THR A 49 -16.24 -12.48 -10.92
N GLU A 50 -16.42 -13.25 -12.00
CA GLU A 50 -15.58 -14.41 -12.31
C GLU A 50 -14.14 -14.01 -12.65
N LYS A 51 -13.95 -12.98 -13.48
CA LYS A 51 -12.61 -12.43 -13.77
C LYS A 51 -11.92 -11.87 -12.53
N GLN A 52 -12.66 -11.17 -11.66
CA GLN A 52 -12.16 -10.68 -10.38
C GLN A 52 -11.70 -11.84 -9.49
N ARG A 53 -12.48 -12.92 -9.42
CA ARG A 53 -12.13 -14.14 -8.67
C ARG A 53 -10.87 -14.78 -9.22
N VAL A 54 -10.79 -14.99 -10.53
CA VAL A 54 -9.62 -15.60 -11.20
C VAL A 54 -8.37 -14.74 -10.98
N MET A 55 -8.49 -13.43 -11.16
CA MET A 55 -7.39 -12.48 -10.92
C MET A 55 -6.94 -12.53 -9.46
N ASN A 56 -7.86 -12.54 -8.49
CA ASN A 56 -7.53 -12.72 -7.07
C ASN A 56 -6.76 -14.05 -6.84
N THR A 57 -7.20 -15.17 -7.42
CA THR A 57 -6.50 -16.46 -7.27
C THR A 57 -5.12 -16.48 -7.94
N LEU A 58 -4.97 -15.86 -9.11
CA LEU A 58 -3.68 -15.74 -9.81
C LEU A 58 -2.73 -14.79 -9.08
N THR A 59 -3.27 -13.73 -8.47
CA THR A 59 -2.47 -12.87 -7.60
C THR A 59 -2.03 -13.63 -6.35
N GLU A 60 -2.90 -14.43 -5.72
CA GLU A 60 -2.50 -15.29 -4.60
C GLU A 60 -1.37 -16.26 -4.98
N LEU A 61 -1.45 -16.89 -6.15
CA LEU A 61 -0.42 -17.79 -6.66
C LEU A 61 0.90 -17.07 -7.00
N SER A 62 0.84 -15.86 -7.58
CA SER A 62 2.04 -15.07 -7.89
C SER A 62 2.67 -14.42 -6.66
N LEU A 63 1.85 -13.98 -5.71
CA LEU A 63 2.27 -13.32 -4.47
C LEU A 63 2.97 -14.28 -3.50
N PHE A 64 2.69 -15.58 -3.60
CA PHE A 64 3.02 -16.56 -2.57
C PHE A 64 3.65 -17.85 -3.07
N ASN A 65 4.30 -17.80 -4.24
CA ASN A 65 5.06 -18.94 -4.75
C ASN A 65 6.13 -19.44 -3.73
N ASP A 66 6.57 -18.57 -2.82
CA ASP A 66 7.49 -18.88 -1.72
C ASP A 66 6.82 -19.35 -0.41
N ILE A 67 5.49 -19.21 -0.24
CA ILE A 67 4.79 -19.59 1.02
C ILE A 67 4.26 -21.04 0.96
N ILE A 68 4.01 -21.59 -0.23
CA ILE A 68 3.38 -22.91 -0.37
C ILE A 68 4.40 -24.06 -0.31
N THR A 69 5.67 -23.80 -0.63
CA THR A 69 6.74 -24.83 -0.58
C THR A 69 7.08 -25.25 0.86
N ASP A 70 6.84 -24.41 1.87
CA ASP A 70 7.34 -24.64 3.22
C ASP A 70 6.29 -24.99 4.29
N VAL A 71 5.00 -24.85 4.02
CA VAL A 71 3.95 -25.09 5.04
C VAL A 71 2.96 -26.18 4.65
N SER A 72 2.97 -26.70 3.41
CA SER A 72 1.94 -27.66 2.96
C SER A 72 2.43 -28.88 2.20
N ALA A 73 3.73 -29.19 2.24
CA ALA A 73 4.29 -30.39 1.60
C ALA A 73 4.09 -31.70 2.39
N SER A 74 3.53 -31.67 3.61
CA SER A 74 3.51 -32.86 4.48
C SER A 74 2.23 -33.72 4.46
N GLU A 75 1.18 -33.37 3.70
CA GLU A 75 -0.10 -34.13 3.79
C GLU A 75 -0.71 -34.57 2.45
N ARG A 76 -0.01 -34.41 1.31
CA ARG A 76 -0.51 -34.89 0.00
C ARG A 76 0.47 -35.77 -0.75
N ALA A 77 1.12 -36.68 -0.03
CA ALA A 77 1.94 -37.74 -0.61
C ALA A 77 1.18 -39.07 -0.69
N VAL A 78 -0.08 -39.10 -1.17
CA VAL A 78 -0.70 -40.32 -1.70
C VAL A 78 -1.72 -39.93 -2.77
N SER A 79 -1.55 -40.50 -3.97
CA SER A 79 -2.44 -40.45 -5.14
C SER A 79 -2.25 -39.27 -6.09
N ILE A 80 -1.41 -39.45 -7.11
CA ILE A 80 -1.77 -39.50 -8.54
C ILE A 80 -0.44 -39.54 -9.31
N SER A 81 0.01 -40.76 -9.56
CA SER A 81 0.92 -41.08 -10.65
C SER A 81 0.11 -41.20 -11.94
N GLN A 82 0.70 -40.73 -13.05
CA GLN A 82 0.21 -40.76 -14.44
C GLN A 82 -0.87 -39.71 -14.78
N VAL A 83 -0.51 -38.71 -15.61
CA VAL A 83 -0.93 -38.60 -17.03
C VAL A 83 -0.10 -37.49 -17.71
N ASP A 84 0.60 -37.92 -18.76
CA ASP A 84 1.05 -37.28 -20.00
C ASP A 84 1.88 -35.97 -20.05
N GLU A 85 3.11 -36.20 -20.55
CA GLU A 85 3.80 -35.48 -21.63
C GLU A 85 2.93 -34.53 -22.47
N LYS A 86 3.25 -33.24 -22.39
CA LYS A 86 3.34 -32.30 -23.53
C LYS A 86 3.98 -31.00 -23.07
N THR A 87 5.28 -31.05 -22.86
CA THR A 87 6.11 -29.87 -22.68
C THR A 87 6.67 -29.51 -24.05
N GLU A 88 5.93 -28.70 -24.82
CA GLU A 88 6.47 -28.08 -26.03
C GLU A 88 6.62 -26.56 -25.83
N ASN A 89 7.89 -26.15 -25.82
CA ASN A 89 8.45 -24.89 -26.31
C ASN A 89 8.23 -23.60 -25.49
N LEU A 90 9.12 -23.38 -24.51
CA LEU A 90 9.64 -22.05 -24.20
C LEU A 90 11.17 -22.07 -24.38
N PRO A 91 11.77 -21.17 -25.20
CA PRO A 91 13.22 -20.95 -25.18
C PRO A 91 13.61 -20.35 -23.82
N CYS A 92 14.34 -21.14 -23.03
CA CYS A 92 15.00 -20.67 -21.81
C CYS A 92 16.32 -20.00 -22.21
N SER A 93 16.74 -18.95 -21.49
CA SER A 93 18.02 -18.24 -21.71
C SER A 93 19.17 -19.24 -21.64
N GLU A 94 19.82 -19.53 -22.76
CA GLU A 94 20.81 -20.62 -22.88
C GLU A 94 22.12 -20.31 -22.15
N HIS A 95 22.40 -19.02 -21.91
CA HIS A 95 23.68 -18.56 -21.39
C HIS A 95 23.52 -17.66 -20.15
N SER A 96 22.40 -17.74 -19.42
CA SER A 96 22.25 -17.00 -18.17
C SER A 96 23.28 -17.45 -17.13
N GLY A 97 23.95 -16.49 -16.49
CA GLY A 97 24.88 -16.71 -15.39
C GLY A 97 26.35 -16.93 -15.78
N ILE A 98 26.69 -17.05 -17.07
CA ILE A 98 28.09 -17.20 -17.52
C ILE A 98 28.90 -15.91 -17.27
N SER A 99 30.21 -16.05 -17.06
CA SER A 99 31.13 -14.92 -16.88
C SER A 99 31.54 -14.27 -18.20
N ALA A 100 32.02 -13.02 -18.15
CA ALA A 100 32.53 -12.34 -19.34
C ALA A 100 33.69 -13.07 -20.03
N THR A 101 34.48 -13.87 -19.28
CA THR A 101 35.53 -14.74 -19.85
C THR A 101 34.96 -15.86 -20.72
N GLN A 102 33.89 -16.52 -20.26
CA GLN A 102 33.20 -17.57 -21.02
C GLN A 102 32.45 -16.98 -22.23
N LEU A 103 31.93 -15.75 -22.11
CA LEU A 103 31.33 -15.04 -23.24
C LEU A 103 32.36 -14.70 -24.34
N ALA A 104 33.61 -14.42 -23.97
CA ALA A 104 34.69 -14.15 -24.92
C ALA A 104 35.15 -15.36 -25.73
N GLU A 105 34.87 -16.58 -25.25
CA GLU A 105 35.08 -17.84 -26.00
C GLU A 105 33.96 -18.08 -27.03
N LEU A 106 32.77 -17.48 -26.85
CA LEU A 106 31.60 -17.64 -27.71
C LEU A 106 31.45 -16.53 -28.76
N VAL A 107 31.88 -15.31 -28.43
CA VAL A 107 31.72 -14.14 -29.31
C VAL A 107 33.08 -13.60 -29.74
N GLU A 108 33.38 -13.69 -31.03
CA GLU A 108 34.57 -13.11 -31.64
C GLU A 108 34.63 -11.60 -31.37
N GLY A 109 35.70 -11.14 -30.71
CA GLY A 109 35.90 -9.72 -30.36
C GLY A 109 35.38 -9.32 -28.96
N ALA A 110 34.77 -10.22 -28.19
CA ALA A 110 34.32 -9.93 -26.82
C ALA A 110 35.45 -9.93 -25.76
N SER A 111 36.72 -10.07 -26.16
CA SER A 111 37.88 -9.94 -25.26
C SER A 111 37.97 -8.58 -24.57
N VAL A 112 37.39 -7.52 -25.16
CA VAL A 112 37.29 -6.17 -24.57
C VAL A 112 36.46 -6.16 -23.27
N LEU A 113 35.59 -7.16 -23.08
CA LEU A 113 34.69 -7.24 -21.92
C LEU A 113 35.30 -7.96 -20.71
N VAL A 114 36.46 -8.61 -20.87
CA VAL A 114 37.10 -9.48 -19.86
C VAL A 114 37.80 -8.71 -18.74
N GLY A 115 37.95 -7.38 -18.87
CA GLY A 115 38.67 -6.55 -17.89
C GLY A 115 38.04 -6.49 -16.49
N ASP A 116 36.72 -6.70 -16.36
CA ASP A 116 36.00 -6.60 -15.09
C ASP A 116 35.44 -7.97 -14.66
N SER A 117 35.99 -8.53 -13.58
CA SER A 117 35.62 -9.86 -13.06
C SER A 117 34.19 -9.95 -12.48
N SER A 118 33.50 -8.82 -12.33
CA SER A 118 32.12 -8.75 -11.84
C SER A 118 31.06 -8.94 -12.92
N ARG A 119 31.46 -8.92 -14.22
CA ARG A 119 30.52 -8.98 -15.35
C ARG A 119 29.97 -10.38 -15.59
N ARG A 120 28.65 -10.51 -15.48
CA ARG A 120 27.88 -11.76 -15.67
C ARG A 120 26.74 -11.51 -16.65
N VAL A 121 26.41 -12.51 -17.47
CA VAL A 121 25.24 -12.45 -18.37
C VAL A 121 23.98 -12.67 -17.54
N ILE A 122 23.06 -11.71 -17.59
CA ILE A 122 21.74 -11.77 -16.94
C ILE A 122 20.76 -12.52 -17.84
N PHE A 123 20.76 -12.18 -19.13
CA PHE A 123 19.81 -12.71 -20.10
C PHE A 123 20.39 -12.68 -21.51
N ASP A 124 20.01 -13.67 -22.32
CA ASP A 124 20.39 -13.76 -23.71
C ASP A 124 19.23 -14.23 -24.60
N GLY A 125 19.24 -13.82 -25.87
CA GLY A 125 18.28 -14.30 -26.86
C GLY A 125 18.46 -13.70 -28.25
N ASP A 126 17.76 -14.29 -29.22
CA ASP A 126 17.79 -13.89 -30.63
C ASP A 126 16.73 -12.85 -30.96
N LEU A 127 17.11 -11.85 -31.74
CA LEU A 127 16.27 -10.74 -32.20
C LEU A 127 16.50 -10.47 -33.69
N ARG A 128 15.41 -10.21 -34.43
CA ARG A 128 15.51 -9.79 -35.83
C ARG A 128 15.73 -8.29 -35.89
N GLU A 129 16.85 -7.86 -36.45
CA GLU A 129 17.10 -6.43 -36.69
C GLU A 129 16.45 -5.98 -38.01
N LEU A 130 15.75 -4.85 -37.95
CA LEU A 130 15.06 -4.24 -39.09
C LEU A 130 15.67 -2.87 -39.43
N SER A 131 15.65 -2.53 -40.72
CA SER A 131 16.05 -1.20 -41.18
C SER A 131 15.08 -0.13 -40.67
N MET A 132 15.61 0.99 -40.17
CA MET A 132 14.81 2.14 -39.72
C MET A 132 14.06 2.85 -40.86
N ASN A 133 14.54 2.73 -42.10
CA ASN A 133 13.99 3.47 -43.24
C ASN A 133 12.85 2.68 -43.90
N ASP A 134 13.07 1.39 -44.16
CA ASP A 134 12.19 0.57 -45.01
C ASP A 134 11.60 -0.65 -44.27
N PHE A 135 11.90 -0.82 -42.97
CA PHE A 135 11.49 -1.95 -42.14
C PHE A 135 11.88 -3.33 -42.69
N THR A 136 12.83 -3.38 -43.62
CA THR A 136 13.35 -4.61 -44.20
C THR A 136 14.25 -5.33 -43.20
N PHE A 137 14.21 -6.66 -43.20
CA PHE A 137 15.09 -7.49 -42.39
C PHE A 137 16.57 -7.25 -42.76
N VAL A 138 17.39 -7.01 -41.73
CA VAL A 138 18.83 -6.78 -41.86
C VAL A 138 19.59 -8.07 -41.50
N CYS A 139 19.38 -8.58 -40.29
CA CYS A 139 20.07 -9.77 -39.79
C CYS A 139 19.44 -10.35 -38.52
N MET A 140 19.87 -11.56 -38.15
CA MET A 140 19.58 -12.17 -36.85
C MET A 140 20.67 -11.80 -35.83
N ALA A 141 20.30 -10.99 -34.85
CA ALA A 141 21.18 -10.52 -33.80
C ALA A 141 20.98 -11.34 -32.51
N ARG A 142 22.07 -11.89 -31.97
CA ARG A 142 22.10 -12.47 -30.62
C ARG A 142 22.44 -11.34 -29.65
N VAL A 143 21.55 -11.07 -28.70
CA VAL A 143 21.70 -9.99 -27.72
C VAL A 143 21.97 -10.57 -26.35
N PHE A 144 23.06 -10.14 -25.72
CA PHE A 144 23.44 -10.51 -24.35
C PHE A 144 23.35 -9.28 -23.45
N VAL A 145 22.55 -9.38 -22.38
CA VAL A 145 22.41 -8.35 -21.35
C VAL A 145 23.30 -8.74 -20.18
N LEU A 146 24.35 -7.97 -19.91
CA LEU A 146 25.23 -8.15 -18.76
C LEU A 146 24.81 -7.20 -17.63
N THR A 147 25.49 -7.29 -16.50
CA THR A 147 25.29 -6.46 -15.30
C THR A 147 25.45 -4.96 -15.53
N ASP A 148 26.30 -4.55 -16.47
CA ASP A 148 26.65 -3.16 -16.76
C ASP A 148 26.61 -2.80 -18.26
N THR A 149 26.57 -3.81 -19.14
CA THR A 149 26.76 -3.65 -20.59
C THR A 149 25.74 -4.48 -21.37
N LEU A 150 25.20 -3.91 -22.44
CA LEU A 150 24.44 -4.60 -23.47
C LEU A 150 25.34 -4.95 -24.65
N VAL A 151 25.39 -6.21 -25.03
CA VAL A 151 26.23 -6.72 -26.12
C VAL A 151 25.33 -7.21 -27.24
N ILE A 152 25.59 -6.76 -28.46
CA ILE A 152 24.87 -7.19 -29.66
C ILE A 152 25.88 -7.84 -30.61
N ALA A 153 25.63 -9.10 -30.94
CA ALA A 153 26.46 -9.90 -31.83
C ALA A 153 25.63 -10.46 -32.99
N TYR A 154 26.28 -10.71 -34.12
CA TYR A 154 25.67 -11.36 -35.28
C TYR A 154 26.20 -12.77 -35.44
N HIS A 155 25.40 -13.65 -36.03
CA HIS A 155 25.84 -15.00 -36.36
C HIS A 155 27.01 -14.94 -37.37
N SER A 156 28.07 -15.70 -37.10
CA SER A 156 29.24 -15.73 -37.98
C SER A 156 28.97 -16.47 -39.29
N GLN A 157 29.67 -16.11 -40.36
CA GLN A 157 29.65 -16.86 -41.61
C GLN A 157 30.35 -18.23 -41.44
N SER A 158 29.89 -19.21 -42.20
CA SER A 158 30.38 -20.60 -42.16
C SER A 158 31.90 -20.66 -42.35
N GLY A 159 32.63 -21.16 -41.33
CA GLY A 159 34.10 -21.30 -41.34
C GLY A 159 34.86 -20.55 -40.23
N SER A 160 34.18 -19.81 -39.36
CA SER A 160 34.78 -19.15 -38.18
C SER A 160 34.94 -20.10 -36.99
N SER A 161 35.97 -19.87 -36.16
CA SER A 161 36.17 -20.58 -34.89
C SER A 161 35.18 -20.16 -33.80
N TYR A 162 34.42 -19.08 -34.02
CA TYR A 162 33.44 -18.52 -33.09
C TYR A 162 32.03 -18.53 -33.70
N PRO A 163 30.98 -18.92 -32.95
CA PRO A 163 29.61 -18.93 -33.46
C PRO A 163 29.04 -17.52 -33.71
N TYR A 164 29.49 -16.52 -32.95
CA TYR A 164 29.01 -15.14 -33.04
C TYR A 164 30.16 -14.15 -33.24
N ARG A 165 29.89 -13.04 -33.92
CA ARG A 165 30.82 -11.92 -34.09
C ARG A 165 30.26 -10.66 -33.45
N LEU A 166 31.06 -10.01 -32.60
CA LEU A 166 30.66 -8.79 -31.90
C LEU A 166 30.41 -7.64 -32.88
N GLN A 167 29.23 -7.02 -32.78
CA GLN A 167 28.88 -5.83 -33.58
C GLN A 167 28.98 -4.55 -32.76
N SER A 168 28.41 -4.52 -31.56
CA SER A 168 28.36 -3.31 -30.73
C SER A 168 28.17 -3.63 -29.26
N THR A 169 28.77 -2.82 -28.41
CA THR A 169 28.61 -2.86 -26.95
C THR A 169 28.11 -1.51 -26.45
N TYR A 170 27.05 -1.49 -25.65
CA TYR A 170 26.49 -0.28 -25.07
C TYR A 170 26.48 -0.36 -23.55
N ASP A 171 26.99 0.65 -22.87
CA ASP A 171 26.78 0.81 -21.43
C ASP A 171 25.28 1.01 -21.14
N LEU A 172 24.76 0.36 -20.09
CA LEU A 172 23.35 0.47 -19.67
C LEU A 172 22.92 1.93 -19.35
N ASN A 173 23.86 2.85 -19.11
CA ASN A 173 23.55 4.28 -18.97
C ASN A 173 23.34 5.04 -20.30
N ASN A 174 23.85 4.50 -21.40
CA ASN A 174 24.01 5.24 -22.66
C ASN A 174 22.96 4.89 -23.73
N PHE A 175 21.93 4.11 -23.40
CA PHE A 175 20.82 3.83 -24.29
C PHE A 175 19.46 3.89 -23.60
N ALA A 176 18.41 4.06 -24.40
CA ALA A 176 17.03 3.97 -23.96
C ALA A 176 16.26 2.97 -24.83
N VAL A 177 15.28 2.29 -24.26
CA VAL A 177 14.45 1.31 -24.97
C VAL A 177 13.02 1.85 -25.05
N ALA A 178 12.47 1.92 -26.27
CA ALA A 178 11.13 2.42 -26.52
C ALA A 178 10.28 1.37 -27.23
N ASN A 179 9.04 1.17 -26.75
CA ASN A 179 8.06 0.34 -27.43
C ASN A 179 7.68 0.96 -28.79
N PHE A 180 7.69 0.17 -29.87
CA PHE A 180 7.17 0.60 -31.17
C PHE A 180 5.71 0.10 -31.30
N PRO A 181 4.70 1.00 -31.23
CA PRO A 181 3.30 0.61 -31.24
C PRO A 181 2.85 0.14 -32.63
N PRO A 182 2.01 -0.91 -32.73
CA PRO A 182 1.38 -1.29 -34.00
C PRO A 182 0.32 -0.24 -34.36
N MET A 183 0.52 0.47 -35.48
CA MET A 183 -0.49 1.38 -36.03
C MET A 183 -1.05 0.80 -37.32
N ASP A 184 -2.37 0.86 -37.46
CA ASP A 184 -3.10 0.31 -38.59
C ASP A 184 -2.82 1.13 -39.87
N ARG A 185 -1.86 0.66 -40.68
CA ARG A 185 -1.59 1.01 -42.09
C ARG A 185 -0.40 0.18 -42.59
N LEU A 186 -0.68 -0.97 -43.20
CA LEU A 186 0.07 -1.79 -44.20
C LEU A 186 1.62 -1.87 -44.22
N GLN A 187 2.40 -1.29 -43.32
CA GLN A 187 3.87 -1.25 -43.43
C GLN A 187 4.65 -1.11 -42.12
N THR A 188 4.04 -1.29 -40.94
CA THR A 188 4.78 -1.30 -39.66
C THR A 188 5.03 -2.71 -39.14
N PRO A 189 6.25 -3.03 -38.65
CA PRO A 189 6.54 -4.37 -38.12
C PRO A 189 5.83 -4.61 -36.78
N ASN A 190 5.03 -5.67 -36.74
CA ASN A 190 4.42 -6.15 -35.49
C ASN A 190 5.50 -6.64 -34.52
N ASN A 191 5.23 -6.52 -33.21
CA ASN A 191 6.12 -6.99 -32.15
C ASN A 191 7.53 -6.37 -32.17
N ALA A 192 7.66 -5.11 -32.63
CA ALA A 192 8.94 -4.41 -32.66
C ALA A 192 9.17 -3.47 -31.46
N PHE A 193 10.43 -3.25 -31.08
CA PHE A 193 10.86 -2.22 -30.14
C PHE A 193 12.14 -1.53 -30.64
N LYS A 194 12.34 -0.29 -30.22
CA LYS A 194 13.41 0.59 -30.68
C LYS A 194 14.46 0.77 -29.59
N LEU A 195 15.72 0.50 -29.92
CA LEU A 195 16.88 0.85 -29.11
C LEU A 195 17.38 2.23 -29.55
N ILE A 196 17.30 3.20 -28.65
CA ILE A 196 17.69 4.60 -28.86
C ILE A 196 19.09 4.77 -28.29
N VAL A 197 20.09 4.84 -29.17
CA VAL A 197 21.49 5.15 -28.83
C VAL A 197 21.89 6.37 -29.63
N PHE A 198 22.56 7.35 -29.02
CA PHE A 198 23.08 8.47 -29.80
C PHE A 198 24.42 8.08 -30.46
N PRO A 199 24.61 8.28 -31.78
CA PRO A 199 23.76 9.01 -32.73
C PRO A 199 22.79 8.13 -33.56
N THR A 200 22.82 6.79 -33.43
CA THR A 200 22.06 5.85 -34.27
C THR A 200 21.04 5.04 -33.50
N ASN A 201 19.77 5.04 -33.95
CA ASN A 201 18.74 4.17 -33.38
C ASN A 201 18.62 2.84 -34.14
N ARG A 202 18.35 1.74 -33.43
CA ARG A 202 18.18 0.39 -34.01
C ARG A 202 16.79 -0.15 -33.73
N LEU A 203 16.24 -0.94 -34.64
CA LEU A 203 14.89 -1.50 -34.55
C LEU A 203 14.96 -3.02 -34.47
N PHE A 204 14.38 -3.61 -33.42
CA PHE A 204 14.36 -5.06 -33.20
C PHE A 204 12.93 -5.58 -33.21
N GLN A 205 12.72 -6.74 -33.81
CA GLN A 205 11.46 -7.45 -33.87
C GLN A 205 11.57 -8.81 -33.17
N THR A 206 10.60 -9.11 -32.30
CA THR A 206 10.46 -10.40 -31.64
C THR A 206 9.42 -11.27 -32.35
N GLU A 207 9.50 -12.59 -32.16
CA GLU A 207 8.57 -13.53 -32.79
C GLU A 207 7.17 -13.45 -32.17
N THR A 208 7.08 -13.37 -30.84
CA THR A 208 5.80 -13.25 -30.13
C THR A 208 5.64 -11.90 -29.41
N PRO A 209 4.39 -11.42 -29.19
CA PRO A 209 4.14 -10.22 -28.39
C PRO A 209 4.52 -10.41 -26.91
N SER A 210 4.47 -11.64 -26.41
CA SER A 210 4.93 -12.02 -25.08
C SER A 210 6.43 -11.82 -24.92
N ASP A 211 7.22 -12.20 -25.93
CA ASP A 211 8.68 -11.99 -25.94
C ASP A 211 9.05 -10.52 -25.98
N LYS A 212 8.31 -9.70 -26.74
CA LYS A 212 8.49 -8.24 -26.73
C LYS A 212 8.28 -7.66 -25.34
N LYS A 213 7.21 -8.07 -24.65
CA LYS A 213 6.94 -7.61 -23.28
C LYS A 213 8.06 -8.06 -22.34
N ARG A 214 8.54 -9.30 -22.46
CA ARG A 214 9.66 -9.84 -21.68
C ARG A 214 10.95 -9.04 -21.89
N TRP A 215 11.32 -8.77 -23.15
CA TRP A 215 12.51 -7.98 -23.48
C TRP A 215 12.45 -6.55 -22.93
N LEU A 216 11.31 -5.88 -23.06
CA LEU A 216 11.13 -4.52 -22.53
C LEU A 216 11.27 -4.49 -21.00
N THR A 217 10.65 -5.46 -20.30
CA THR A 217 10.73 -5.55 -18.84
C THR A 217 12.15 -5.86 -18.37
N LEU A 218 12.84 -6.81 -19.00
CA LEU A 218 14.19 -7.22 -18.60
C LEU A 218 15.23 -6.12 -18.84
N LEU A 219 15.16 -5.42 -19.97
CA LEU A 219 16.08 -4.30 -20.25
C LEU A 219 15.83 -3.14 -19.28
N ASP A 220 14.57 -2.83 -18.97
CA ASP A 220 14.24 -1.75 -18.02
C ASP A 220 14.65 -2.12 -16.57
N GLU A 221 14.49 -3.39 -16.18
CA GLU A 221 14.96 -3.89 -14.89
C GLU A 221 16.50 -3.86 -14.78
N ALA A 222 17.22 -4.30 -15.82
CA ALA A 222 18.68 -4.28 -15.85
C ALA A 222 19.21 -2.84 -15.75
N MET A 223 18.67 -1.90 -16.53
CA MET A 223 19.02 -0.47 -16.46
C MET A 223 18.72 0.12 -15.07
N ARG A 224 17.62 -0.29 -14.43
CA ARG A 224 17.23 0.19 -13.09
C ARG A 224 18.15 -0.34 -12.00
N LYS A 225 18.50 -1.64 -12.04
CA LYS A 225 19.46 -2.26 -11.11
C LYS A 225 20.82 -1.57 -11.19
N TYR A 226 21.32 -1.34 -12.41
CA TYR A 226 22.60 -0.67 -12.63
C TYR A 226 22.62 0.78 -12.07
N ARG A 227 21.57 1.58 -12.31
CA ARG A 227 21.47 2.96 -11.78
C ARG A 227 21.43 3.01 -10.24
N ASN A 228 20.78 2.03 -9.61
CA ASN A 228 20.70 1.96 -8.15
C ASN A 228 22.03 1.57 -7.51
N THR A 229 22.84 0.72 -8.15
CA THR A 229 24.17 0.34 -7.65
C THR A 229 25.19 1.48 -7.80
N ASN A 230 25.12 2.26 -8.90
CA ASN A 230 26.07 3.36 -9.14
C ASN A 230 25.77 4.64 -8.32
N SER A 231 24.52 4.85 -7.86
CA SER A 231 24.18 6.03 -7.03
C SER A 231 24.82 5.99 -5.63
N TYR A 232 25.13 4.80 -5.09
CA TYR A 232 25.83 4.61 -3.82
C TYR A 232 27.32 4.93 -3.87
N VAL A 233 27.94 4.94 -5.07
CA VAL A 233 29.38 5.21 -5.23
C VAL A 233 29.65 6.71 -5.44
N ALA A 234 28.72 7.44 -6.08
CA ALA A 234 28.86 8.87 -6.34
C ALA A 234 28.73 9.77 -5.08
N SER A 235 28.12 9.27 -3.99
CA SER A 235 27.99 10.00 -2.72
C SER A 235 29.26 10.03 -1.87
N ASN A 236 30.27 9.19 -2.17
CA ASN A 236 31.50 9.06 -1.36
C ASN A 236 32.70 9.91 -1.86
N LEU A 237 32.52 10.80 -2.84
CA LEU A 237 33.62 11.57 -3.45
C LEU A 237 33.44 13.11 -3.44
N LYS A 238 32.53 13.65 -2.63
CA LYS A 238 32.41 15.11 -2.42
C LYS A 238 32.28 15.46 -0.94
N SER A 239 33.38 15.32 -0.21
CA SER A 239 33.57 15.99 1.07
C SER A 239 35.01 16.46 1.15
N ASP A 240 35.26 17.67 0.66
CA ASP A 240 36.27 18.57 1.22
C ASP A 240 36.08 19.97 0.62
N SER A 241 35.64 20.92 1.46
CA SER A 241 36.46 22.06 1.88
C SER A 241 35.63 23.22 2.47
N HIS A 242 36.17 23.70 3.60
CA HIS A 242 36.03 25.01 4.24
C HIS A 242 34.82 25.31 5.15
N ILE A 243 35.05 24.93 6.41
CA ILE A 243 34.67 25.65 7.63
C ILE A 243 35.25 27.08 7.59
N THR A 244 34.40 28.09 7.81
CA THR A 244 34.79 29.31 8.53
C THR A 244 33.74 29.62 9.58
N THR A 245 34.19 29.54 10.82
CA THR A 245 33.58 30.01 12.06
C THR A 245 33.27 31.50 12.02
N ASN A 246 32.13 31.90 12.58
CA ASN A 246 32.08 33.02 13.52
C ASN A 246 30.84 32.93 14.43
N SER A 247 31.15 32.91 15.73
CA SER A 247 30.27 33.08 16.88
C SER A 247 29.75 34.52 16.95
N TYR A 248 28.50 34.73 17.37
CA TYR A 248 28.14 35.46 18.59
C TYR A 248 26.62 35.40 18.79
N ASP A 249 26.23 34.92 19.98
CA ASP A 249 24.87 34.90 20.50
C ASP A 249 24.29 36.32 20.64
N VAL A 250 23.08 36.52 20.12
CA VAL A 250 22.11 37.48 20.67
C VAL A 250 20.78 36.75 20.76
N LEU A 251 20.35 36.54 22.00
CA LEU A 251 19.04 36.04 22.38
C LEU A 251 17.98 37.04 21.89
N ASP A 252 17.14 36.60 20.95
CA ASP A 252 15.95 37.35 20.55
C ASP A 252 14.71 36.49 20.84
N HIS A 253 14.00 36.87 21.90
CA HIS A 253 12.65 36.42 22.18
C HIS A 253 11.74 36.89 21.05
N ASN A 254 11.27 35.99 20.19
CA ASN A 254 10.11 36.29 19.34
C ASN A 254 9.34 35.02 18.95
N SER A 255 8.10 34.96 19.44
CA SER A 255 6.90 34.36 18.84
C SER A 255 7.11 33.06 18.06
N MET A 256 6.63 31.94 18.62
CA MET A 256 6.43 30.68 17.91
C MET A 256 5.64 30.91 16.62
N LYS A 257 6.38 31.05 15.52
CA LYS A 257 5.85 31.05 14.16
C LYS A 257 5.53 29.60 13.82
N LEU A 258 4.37 29.12 14.28
CA LEU A 258 3.85 27.82 13.87
C LEU A 258 3.32 27.96 12.43
N SER A 259 4.22 28.00 11.44
CA SER A 259 3.84 27.82 10.04
C SER A 259 3.90 26.34 9.70
N MET A 260 3.00 25.56 10.29
CA MET A 260 2.86 24.13 9.99
C MET A 260 1.61 23.95 9.14
N LEU A 261 1.62 24.50 7.93
CA LEU A 261 0.85 23.90 6.84
C LEU A 261 1.34 22.45 6.74
N PRO A 262 0.48 21.44 6.50
CA PRO A 262 0.97 20.18 5.94
C PRO A 262 1.86 20.59 4.76
N PRO A 263 3.12 20.11 4.68
CA PRO A 263 4.08 20.58 3.69
C PRO A 263 3.37 20.53 2.34
N LYS A 264 3.54 21.54 1.46
CA LYS A 264 2.85 21.61 0.15
C LYS A 264 2.90 20.23 -0.52
N VAL A 265 1.89 19.40 -0.30
CA VAL A 265 1.86 18.06 -0.86
C VAL A 265 1.38 18.31 -2.26
N SER A 266 2.34 18.54 -3.16
CA SER A 266 2.03 18.72 -4.57
C SER A 266 1.32 17.46 -5.05
N ALA A 267 0.53 17.59 -6.13
CA ALA A 267 -0.03 16.41 -6.77
C ALA A 267 1.08 15.40 -7.13
N GLU A 268 2.31 15.87 -7.43
CA GLU A 268 3.47 14.98 -7.62
C GLU A 268 3.92 14.29 -6.34
N ALA A 269 3.91 14.96 -5.18
CA ALA A 269 4.28 14.34 -3.90
C ALA A 269 3.29 13.24 -3.47
N VAL A 270 2.00 13.39 -3.80
CA VAL A 270 1.01 12.32 -3.60
C VAL A 270 1.08 11.25 -4.65
N VAL A 271 1.37 11.56 -5.91
CA VAL A 271 1.65 10.52 -6.92
C VAL A 271 2.91 9.74 -6.55
N ALA A 272 3.94 10.41 -6.02
CA ALA A 272 5.15 9.78 -5.51
C ALA A 272 4.89 9.00 -4.22
N GLY A 273 4.06 9.53 -3.31
CA GLY A 273 3.62 8.85 -2.09
C GLY A 273 2.79 7.61 -2.41
N HIS A 274 1.83 7.71 -3.33
CA HIS A 274 1.07 6.57 -3.85
C HIS A 274 1.98 5.58 -4.55
N LYS A 275 2.91 6.04 -5.40
CA LYS A 275 3.88 5.15 -6.06
C LYS A 275 4.78 4.46 -5.05
N ALA A 276 5.17 5.14 -3.97
CA ALA A 276 5.97 4.58 -2.88
C ALA A 276 5.15 3.56 -2.06
N LEU A 277 3.93 3.90 -1.65
CA LEU A 277 2.99 3.01 -0.95
C LEU A 277 2.54 1.82 -1.83
N SER A 278 2.48 1.99 -3.15
CA SER A 278 2.23 0.90 -4.09
C SER A 278 3.48 0.09 -4.35
N SER A 279 4.68 0.69 -4.31
CA SER A 279 5.94 -0.06 -4.43
C SER A 279 6.24 -0.96 -3.23
N THR A 280 5.63 -0.68 -2.07
CA THR A 280 5.63 -1.59 -0.92
C THR A 280 4.63 -2.75 -1.07
N LEU A 281 3.89 -2.85 -2.19
CA LEU A 281 3.20 -4.06 -2.63
C LEU A 281 3.35 -4.22 -4.17
N PRO A 282 4.53 -4.59 -4.70
CA PRO A 282 4.77 -4.66 -6.15
C PRO A 282 3.75 -5.52 -6.92
N ASP A 283 3.22 -6.53 -6.25
CA ASP A 283 2.42 -7.61 -6.85
C ASP A 283 0.91 -7.45 -6.67
N CYS A 284 0.46 -6.39 -5.97
CA CYS A 284 -0.97 -6.04 -5.83
C CYS A 284 -1.34 -4.73 -6.55
N VAL A 285 -0.38 -4.07 -7.21
CA VAL A 285 -0.58 -2.75 -7.85
C VAL A 285 -1.69 -2.79 -8.91
N ASP A 286 -1.78 -3.90 -9.65
CA ASP A 286 -2.78 -4.08 -10.72
C ASP A 286 -4.20 -4.33 -10.19
N LEU A 287 -4.35 -4.74 -8.93
CA LEU A 287 -5.65 -4.99 -8.27
C LEU A 287 -6.26 -3.76 -7.59
N LEU A 288 -5.48 -2.69 -7.44
CA LEU A 288 -5.84 -1.51 -6.63
C LEU A 288 -5.95 -0.24 -7.49
N THR A 289 -5.90 -0.38 -8.81
CA THR A 289 -6.27 0.69 -9.73
C THR A 289 -7.76 1.01 -9.55
N PRO A 290 -8.13 2.24 -9.20
CA PRO A 290 -9.53 2.65 -9.21
C PRO A 290 -10.13 2.42 -10.60
N ILE A 291 -11.32 1.84 -10.65
CA ILE A 291 -12.15 1.75 -11.86
C ILE A 291 -12.41 3.16 -12.46
N ASP A 292 -12.16 4.23 -11.70
CA ASP A 292 -12.40 5.62 -12.11
C ASP A 292 -11.24 6.29 -12.90
N LYS A 293 -10.15 5.58 -13.23
CA LYS A 293 -9.13 6.10 -14.16
C LYS A 293 -8.96 5.24 -15.41
N LEU A 294 -10.08 4.97 -16.08
CA LEU A 294 -10.07 4.94 -17.54
C LEU A 294 -10.00 6.39 -18.02
N ASP A 295 -8.91 6.71 -18.71
CA ASP A 295 -8.65 7.98 -19.37
C ASP A 295 -9.79 8.30 -20.35
N LEU A 296 -10.77 9.07 -19.89
CA LEU A 296 -11.78 9.73 -20.73
C LEU A 296 -11.21 11.07 -21.25
N SER A 297 -10.02 11.05 -21.84
CA SER A 297 -9.63 12.11 -22.74
C SER A 297 -10.19 11.82 -24.13
N ALA A 298 -10.96 12.78 -24.64
CA ALA A 298 -11.58 12.82 -25.97
C ALA A 298 -12.86 11.99 -26.20
N LYS A 299 -13.94 12.29 -25.48
CA LYS A 299 -15.28 12.34 -26.09
C LYS A 299 -15.99 13.63 -25.68
N LYS A 300 -15.80 14.68 -26.49
CA LYS A 300 -16.78 15.77 -26.57
C LYS A 300 -18.13 15.15 -26.89
N ASN A 301 -19.14 15.52 -26.10
CA ASN A 301 -20.52 15.13 -26.33
C ASN A 301 -20.97 15.69 -27.70
N PRO A 302 -21.37 14.84 -28.66
CA PRO A 302 -21.76 15.28 -30.01
C PRO A 302 -23.17 15.90 -30.07
N PHE A 303 -23.81 16.15 -28.92
CA PHE A 303 -25.11 16.82 -28.81
C PHE A 303 -25.05 18.16 -28.04
N ASP A 304 -23.87 18.68 -27.74
CA ASP A 304 -23.73 20.01 -27.15
C ASP A 304 -23.59 21.07 -28.25
N ASP A 305 -24.63 21.20 -29.07
CA ASP A 305 -24.84 22.37 -29.93
C ASP A 305 -25.52 23.45 -29.10
N SER A 306 -24.72 24.23 -28.38
CA SER A 306 -25.16 25.46 -27.73
C SER A 306 -25.27 26.60 -28.76
N HIS A 307 -26.30 26.52 -29.61
CA HIS A 307 -26.89 27.69 -30.24
C HIS A 307 -27.98 28.26 -29.34
N GLU A 308 -27.59 28.93 -28.25
CA GLU A 308 -28.46 29.91 -27.61
C GLU A 308 -27.92 31.32 -27.88
N THR A 309 -28.48 31.91 -28.93
CA THR A 309 -28.44 33.34 -29.20
C THR A 309 -28.91 34.11 -27.97
N VAL A 310 -28.01 34.91 -27.41
CA VAL A 310 -28.31 35.98 -26.46
C VAL A 310 -29.35 36.91 -27.10
N LYS A 311 -30.62 36.73 -26.74
CA LYS A 311 -31.67 37.74 -26.93
C LYS A 311 -31.84 38.48 -25.62
N SER A 312 -31.33 39.70 -25.61
CA SER A 312 -31.65 40.74 -24.64
C SER A 312 -33.17 40.92 -24.52
N PRO A 313 -33.77 40.87 -23.31
CA PRO A 313 -35.14 41.32 -23.13
C PRO A 313 -35.15 42.86 -23.16
N MET A 314 -35.84 43.40 -24.15
CA MET A 314 -36.18 44.80 -24.26
C MET A 314 -37.10 45.16 -23.08
N ALA A 315 -36.58 45.93 -22.13
CA ALA A 315 -37.33 46.43 -21.00
C ALA A 315 -38.42 47.40 -21.49
N LYS A 316 -39.70 47.03 -21.30
CA LYS A 316 -40.80 48.00 -21.30
C LYS A 316 -40.74 48.75 -19.98
N VAL A 317 -40.57 50.07 -20.12
CA VAL A 317 -40.69 51.10 -19.09
C VAL A 317 -42.02 50.93 -18.34
N GLY A 318 -41.94 50.87 -17.01
CA GLY A 318 -43.10 50.79 -16.13
C GLY A 318 -42.74 50.93 -14.65
N SER A 319 -42.90 52.16 -14.15
CA SER A 319 -43.06 52.56 -12.75
C SER A 319 -41.82 52.63 -11.84
N HIS A 320 -41.58 53.84 -11.33
CA HIS A 320 -40.65 54.18 -10.26
C HIS A 320 -40.81 53.23 -9.05
N LYS A 321 -39.80 52.41 -8.76
CA LYS A 321 -39.68 51.63 -7.51
C LYS A 321 -38.38 52.02 -6.80
N SER A 322 -38.45 52.21 -5.48
CA SER A 322 -37.32 52.65 -4.66
C SER A 322 -36.14 51.67 -4.73
N ARG A 323 -34.92 52.19 -4.51
CA ARG A 323 -33.63 51.49 -4.70
C ARG A 323 -33.49 50.21 -3.86
N HIS A 324 -34.35 50.02 -2.85
CA HIS A 324 -34.29 48.93 -1.88
C HIS A 324 -35.49 47.97 -1.93
N ASN A 325 -36.43 48.14 -2.88
CA ASN A 325 -37.62 47.29 -2.96
C ASN A 325 -37.32 45.81 -3.27
N TRP A 326 -36.25 45.52 -4.03
CA TRP A 326 -35.85 44.15 -4.35
C TRP A 326 -35.55 43.31 -3.11
N LEU A 327 -35.14 43.93 -1.99
CA LEU A 327 -34.75 43.25 -0.75
C LEU A 327 -35.92 42.51 -0.08
N TRP A 328 -37.16 42.91 -0.39
CA TRP A 328 -38.38 42.31 0.14
C TRP A 328 -38.81 41.06 -0.61
N ASP A 329 -38.39 40.92 -1.87
CA ASP A 329 -38.63 39.73 -2.70
C ASP A 329 -37.57 38.64 -2.44
N VAL A 330 -36.41 39.02 -1.86
CA VAL A 330 -35.29 38.12 -1.56
C VAL A 330 -35.68 36.89 -0.75
N PRO A 331 -36.48 36.96 0.34
CA PRO A 331 -36.83 35.77 1.10
C PRO A 331 -37.55 34.70 0.28
N GLU A 332 -38.43 35.09 -0.64
CA GLU A 332 -39.15 34.16 -1.52
C GLU A 332 -38.21 33.58 -2.59
N ASP A 333 -37.40 34.44 -3.21
CA ASP A 333 -36.36 34.02 -4.17
C ASP A 333 -35.34 33.06 -3.56
N LEU A 334 -35.03 33.22 -2.26
CA LEU A 334 -34.16 32.31 -1.52
C LEU A 334 -34.83 30.95 -1.30
N ASP A 335 -36.10 30.91 -0.92
CA ASP A 335 -36.82 29.66 -0.72
C ASP A 335 -36.94 28.88 -2.04
N VAL A 336 -37.13 29.58 -3.17
CA VAL A 336 -37.09 28.97 -4.51
C VAL A 336 -35.69 28.44 -4.83
N ALA A 337 -34.65 29.24 -4.67
CA ALA A 337 -33.27 28.84 -4.99
C ALA A 337 -32.77 27.67 -4.13
N ILE A 338 -33.16 27.60 -2.85
CA ILE A 338 -32.87 26.47 -1.96
C ILE A 338 -33.61 25.21 -2.44
N SER A 339 -34.87 25.35 -2.85
CA SER A 339 -35.69 24.24 -3.36
C SER A 339 -35.17 23.67 -4.68
N GLU A 340 -34.67 24.54 -5.57
CA GLU A 340 -34.00 24.18 -6.83
C GLU A 340 -32.59 23.60 -6.61
N ARG A 341 -32.10 23.54 -5.37
CA ARG A 341 -30.71 23.18 -5.01
C ARG A 341 -29.65 24.07 -5.68
N ASN A 342 -30.02 25.29 -6.07
CA ASN A 342 -29.09 26.28 -6.60
C ASN A 342 -28.44 27.08 -5.46
N PHE A 343 -27.55 26.41 -4.72
CA PHE A 343 -26.92 26.98 -3.54
C PHE A 343 -26.03 28.19 -3.83
N GLN A 344 -25.44 28.26 -5.04
CA GLN A 344 -24.64 29.42 -5.47
C GLN A 344 -25.50 30.67 -5.56
N ARG A 345 -26.67 30.58 -6.22
CA ARG A 345 -27.61 31.70 -6.32
C ARG A 345 -28.11 32.12 -4.95
N ALA A 346 -28.51 31.16 -4.11
CA ALA A 346 -28.99 31.43 -2.76
C ALA A 346 -27.95 32.14 -1.89
N THR A 347 -26.69 31.70 -1.94
CA THR A 347 -25.59 32.28 -1.17
C THR A 347 -25.28 33.71 -1.63
N ASN A 348 -25.21 33.94 -2.94
CA ASN A 348 -24.99 35.27 -3.51
C ASN A 348 -26.10 36.26 -3.12
N LEU A 349 -27.36 35.80 -3.11
CA LEU A 349 -28.50 36.61 -2.68
C LEU A 349 -28.41 36.97 -1.19
N ILE A 350 -28.06 36.01 -0.31
CA ILE A 350 -27.89 36.27 1.13
C ILE A 350 -26.75 37.27 1.38
N VAL A 351 -25.58 37.08 0.75
CA VAL A 351 -24.43 37.97 0.96
C VAL A 351 -24.79 39.40 0.56
N LYS A 352 -25.37 39.60 -0.63
CA LYS A 352 -25.82 40.92 -1.11
C LYS A 352 -26.90 41.53 -0.23
N ALA A 353 -27.85 40.71 0.23
CA ALA A 353 -28.95 41.17 1.08
C ALA A 353 -28.44 41.63 2.45
N LYS A 354 -27.50 40.88 3.06
CA LYS A 354 -26.88 41.25 4.34
C LYS A 354 -26.00 42.48 4.23
N GLU A 355 -25.20 42.62 3.18
CA GLU A 355 -24.41 43.83 2.93
C GLU A 355 -25.30 45.07 2.77
N SER A 356 -26.38 44.95 2.01
CA SER A 356 -27.35 46.03 1.80
C SER A 356 -28.09 46.38 3.09
N LEU A 357 -28.53 45.39 3.87
CA LEU A 357 -29.16 45.59 5.18
C LEU A 357 -28.20 46.26 6.17
N ASN A 358 -26.94 45.83 6.21
CA ASN A 358 -25.93 46.42 7.08
C ASN A 358 -25.70 47.90 6.73
N GLN A 359 -25.64 48.26 5.45
CA GLN A 359 -25.52 49.66 5.01
C GLN A 359 -26.73 50.50 5.46
N ILE A 360 -27.95 49.94 5.37
CA ILE A 360 -29.18 50.63 5.78
C ILE A 360 -29.25 50.78 7.31
N LEU A 361 -28.88 49.75 8.08
CA LEU A 361 -28.93 49.79 9.55
C LEU A 361 -27.78 50.61 10.18
N THR A 362 -26.63 50.74 9.52
CA THR A 362 -25.47 51.49 10.04
C THR A 362 -25.38 52.93 9.53
N GLY A 363 -26.11 53.28 8.47
CA GLY A 363 -26.13 54.61 7.86
C GLY A 363 -26.67 55.75 8.73
N ASP A 364 -27.25 55.47 9.90
CA ASP A 364 -27.88 56.47 10.79
C ASP A 364 -26.95 57.06 11.89
N ILE A 365 -25.65 56.71 11.97
CA ILE A 365 -24.80 57.08 13.14
C ILE A 365 -23.54 57.94 12.81
N SER A 366 -23.46 58.69 11.70
CA SER A 366 -22.33 59.66 11.54
C SER A 366 -22.69 61.05 10.98
N LYS A 367 -23.10 61.89 11.95
CA LYS A 367 -22.92 63.35 12.13
C LYS A 367 -23.76 64.38 11.34
N PRO A 368 -24.36 65.36 12.07
CA PRO A 368 -24.59 66.72 11.58
C PRO A 368 -23.29 67.54 11.71
N SER A 369 -22.94 68.33 10.69
CA SER A 369 -21.95 69.41 10.82
C SER A 369 -22.57 70.73 10.40
N MET A 370 -22.87 71.56 11.39
CA MET A 370 -22.86 73.01 11.22
C MET A 370 -21.42 73.46 10.98
N ASP A 371 -21.20 74.29 9.96
CA ASP A 371 -20.52 75.57 10.13
C ASP A 371 -20.81 76.50 8.93
N THR A 372 -21.04 77.76 9.27
CA THR A 372 -21.44 78.91 8.46
C THR A 372 -20.27 79.60 7.76
N ASN A 373 -20.39 79.95 6.47
CA ASN A 373 -20.41 81.35 5.95
C ASN A 373 -20.24 81.49 4.42
N ILE A 374 -21.22 82.19 3.82
CA ILE A 374 -21.14 83.32 2.85
C ILE A 374 -20.27 83.18 1.59
N GLN A 375 -20.87 83.12 0.38
CA GLN A 375 -21.16 84.30 -0.48
C GLN A 375 -21.94 83.96 -1.78
N SER A 376 -23.02 84.71 -2.01
CA SER A 376 -23.70 85.11 -3.27
C SER A 376 -23.54 84.31 -4.58
N SER A 377 -24.64 83.87 -5.20
CA SER A 377 -25.44 84.69 -6.14
C SER A 377 -26.57 83.90 -6.84
N ASN A 378 -27.78 84.43 -6.71
CA ASN A 378 -29.03 84.28 -7.48
C ASN A 378 -29.04 83.42 -8.77
N SER A 379 -29.98 82.46 -8.85
CA SER A 379 -31.08 82.51 -9.84
C SER A 379 -32.12 81.42 -9.57
N SER A 380 -33.38 81.81 -9.63
CA SER A 380 -34.62 81.05 -9.38
C SER A 380 -34.97 80.05 -10.48
N THR A 381 -35.26 78.79 -10.13
CA THR A 381 -36.24 77.93 -10.82
C THR A 381 -36.76 76.83 -9.87
N PRO A 382 -38.08 76.66 -9.66
CA PRO A 382 -38.61 75.61 -8.79
C PRO A 382 -38.82 74.33 -9.59
N GLY A 383 -37.92 73.35 -9.41
CA GLY A 383 -38.07 71.99 -9.92
C GLY A 383 -37.97 71.00 -8.76
N GLN A 384 -39.11 70.39 -8.41
CA GLN A 384 -39.21 69.33 -7.42
C GLN A 384 -38.24 68.18 -7.73
N ILE A 385 -37.28 67.94 -6.84
CA ILE A 385 -36.69 66.62 -6.62
C ILE A 385 -36.68 66.43 -5.10
N SER A 386 -37.84 66.09 -4.55
CA SER A 386 -37.90 65.53 -3.21
C SER A 386 -37.51 64.07 -3.32
N ASP A 387 -36.34 63.74 -2.81
CA ASP A 387 -35.92 62.38 -2.50
C ASP A 387 -37.05 61.67 -1.74
N THR A 388 -37.63 60.65 -2.37
CA THR A 388 -38.61 59.76 -1.73
C THR A 388 -37.87 58.93 -0.68
N VAL A 389 -37.87 59.43 0.54
CA VAL A 389 -37.45 58.71 1.76
C VAL A 389 -38.35 57.47 1.89
N ASP A 390 -37.77 56.27 1.86
CA ASP A 390 -38.48 55.01 2.13
C ASP A 390 -39.05 55.07 3.57
N HIS A 391 -40.35 55.32 3.74
CA HIS A 391 -41.06 55.44 5.03
C HIS A 391 -41.20 54.11 5.82
N ARG A 392 -40.30 53.15 5.65
CA ARG A 392 -40.38 51.86 6.36
C ARG A 392 -39.74 51.95 7.73
N SER A 393 -40.45 51.47 8.76
CA SER A 393 -39.97 51.55 10.14
C SER A 393 -38.72 50.66 10.32
N LYS A 394 -37.81 51.05 11.22
CA LYS A 394 -36.67 50.22 11.63
C LYS A 394 -37.10 48.81 12.04
N THR A 395 -38.29 48.67 12.64
CA THR A 395 -38.84 47.37 13.05
C THR A 395 -39.17 46.45 11.88
N ASP A 396 -39.51 46.99 10.70
CA ASP A 396 -39.80 46.19 9.51
C ASP A 396 -38.51 45.70 8.86
N TRP A 397 -37.45 46.51 8.83
CA TRP A 397 -36.11 46.08 8.42
C TRP A 397 -35.54 45.01 9.35
N GLU A 398 -35.78 45.10 10.66
CA GLU A 398 -35.40 44.06 11.62
C GLU A 398 -36.16 42.75 11.41
N LYS A 399 -37.47 42.79 11.09
CA LYS A 399 -38.25 41.60 10.71
C LYS A 399 -37.71 40.95 9.45
N LEU A 400 -37.38 41.75 8.43
CA LEU A 400 -36.78 41.26 7.18
C LEU A 400 -35.41 40.61 7.43
N SER A 401 -34.56 41.24 8.27
CA SER A 401 -33.28 40.65 8.70
C SER A 401 -33.47 39.29 9.35
N LYS A 402 -34.40 39.18 10.32
CA LYS A 402 -34.73 37.90 10.97
C LYS A 402 -35.22 36.83 10.00
N ARG A 403 -35.95 37.22 8.94
CA ARG A 403 -36.39 36.29 7.89
C ARG A 403 -35.22 35.82 7.03
N ILE A 404 -34.33 36.73 6.61
CA ILE A 404 -33.12 36.38 5.86
C ILE A 404 -32.18 35.49 6.68
N GLU A 405 -32.03 35.74 7.98
CA GLU A 405 -31.29 34.87 8.90
C GLU A 405 -31.89 33.47 9.02
N ARG A 406 -33.24 33.35 8.97
CA ARG A 406 -33.91 32.05 8.94
C ARG A 406 -33.60 31.31 7.64
N ASN A 407 -33.63 32.00 6.50
CA ASN A 407 -33.32 31.39 5.21
C ASN A 407 -31.83 31.01 5.12
N GLU A 408 -30.93 31.80 5.72
CA GLU A 408 -29.51 31.45 5.86
C GLU A 408 -29.32 30.17 6.68
N ARG A 409 -30.06 30.00 7.77
CA ARG A 409 -30.06 28.74 8.55
C ARG A 409 -30.56 27.56 7.71
N ASN A 410 -31.69 27.70 7.02
CA ASN A 410 -32.24 26.65 6.15
C ASN A 410 -31.25 26.25 5.03
N LEU A 411 -30.62 27.24 4.39
CA LEU A 411 -29.57 27.00 3.38
C LEU A 411 -28.38 26.26 3.99
N THR A 412 -27.96 26.65 5.19
CA THR A 412 -26.85 25.99 5.89
C THR A 412 -27.17 24.54 6.21
N GLU A 413 -28.36 24.24 6.73
CA GLU A 413 -28.82 22.87 6.99
C GLU A 413 -28.85 22.03 5.71
N SER A 414 -29.32 22.62 4.61
CA SER A 414 -29.32 21.97 3.29
C SER A 414 -27.90 21.66 2.80
N LEU A 415 -26.97 22.60 2.95
CA LEU A 415 -25.56 22.42 2.61
C LEU A 415 -24.85 21.39 3.50
N GLN A 416 -25.18 21.35 4.80
CA GLN A 416 -24.70 20.31 5.72
C GLN A 416 -25.15 18.93 5.27
N TYR A 417 -26.43 18.77 4.97
CA TYR A 417 -26.98 17.50 4.47
C TYR A 417 -26.31 17.07 3.16
N GLU A 418 -26.05 18.00 2.24
CA GLU A 418 -25.36 17.71 0.99
C GLU A 418 -23.93 17.21 1.21
N LEU A 419 -23.17 17.83 2.11
CA LEU A 419 -21.81 17.39 2.45
C LEU A 419 -21.79 16.03 3.14
N VAL A 420 -22.65 15.83 4.13
CA VAL A 420 -22.73 14.57 4.90
C VAL A 420 -23.26 13.43 4.04
N SER A 421 -24.11 13.67 3.05
CA SER A 421 -24.60 12.63 2.15
C SER A 421 -23.75 12.42 0.90
N ALA A 422 -22.71 13.23 0.69
CA ALA A 422 -21.90 13.19 -0.52
C ALA A 422 -21.13 11.87 -0.69
N ALA A 423 -20.76 11.19 0.40
CA ALA A 423 -20.04 9.91 0.36
C ALA A 423 -20.86 8.78 -0.35
N CYS A 424 -22.16 8.97 -0.49
CA CYS A 424 -23.07 8.00 -1.13
C CYS A 424 -23.39 8.33 -2.60
N ARG A 425 -22.91 9.46 -3.15
CA ARG A 425 -23.34 9.96 -4.48
C ARG A 425 -22.22 9.92 -5.53
N HIS A 426 -22.57 9.62 -6.77
CA HIS A 426 -21.65 9.70 -7.92
C HIS A 426 -21.36 11.17 -8.25
N GLY A 427 -20.08 11.53 -8.48
CA GLY A 427 -19.66 12.92 -8.79
C GLY A 427 -19.43 13.83 -7.57
N ALA A 428 -19.30 13.25 -6.37
CA ALA A 428 -19.14 13.96 -5.10
C ALA A 428 -18.07 15.08 -5.04
N PRO A 429 -16.85 14.96 -5.62
CA PRO A 429 -15.79 15.93 -5.38
C PRO A 429 -16.12 17.37 -5.82
N LYS A 430 -16.81 17.52 -6.96
CA LYS A 430 -17.23 18.85 -7.45
C LYS A 430 -18.32 19.46 -6.57
N SER A 431 -19.30 18.64 -6.16
CA SER A 431 -20.39 19.08 -5.29
C SER A 431 -19.88 19.49 -3.91
N VAL A 432 -18.97 18.70 -3.33
CA VAL A 432 -18.33 18.97 -2.04
C VAL A 432 -17.55 20.28 -2.06
N LYS A 433 -16.71 20.50 -3.08
CA LYS A 433 -15.95 21.75 -3.22
C LYS A 433 -16.87 22.97 -3.34
N ALA A 434 -17.95 22.85 -4.12
CA ALA A 434 -18.94 23.92 -4.26
C ALA A 434 -19.64 24.23 -2.93
N ALA A 435 -20.06 23.20 -2.19
CA ALA A 435 -20.72 23.34 -0.89
C ALA A 435 -19.81 23.95 0.18
N VAL A 436 -18.54 23.53 0.25
CA VAL A 436 -17.52 24.13 1.14
C VAL A 436 -17.34 25.60 0.82
N SER A 437 -17.24 25.97 -0.46
CA SER A 437 -17.09 27.36 -0.88
C SER A 437 -18.30 28.21 -0.50
N GLN A 438 -19.53 27.68 -0.67
CA GLN A 438 -20.75 28.38 -0.25
C GLN A 438 -20.79 28.62 1.27
N LEU A 439 -20.47 27.61 2.07
CA LEU A 439 -20.39 27.77 3.53
C LEU A 439 -19.32 28.79 3.94
N GLY A 440 -18.20 28.83 3.22
CA GLY A 440 -17.18 29.87 3.37
C GLY A 440 -17.72 31.27 3.12
N LEU A 441 -18.45 31.46 2.01
CA LEU A 441 -19.10 32.74 1.67
C LEU A 441 -20.12 33.19 2.71
N LEU A 442 -20.84 32.25 3.35
CA LEU A 442 -21.75 32.51 4.47
C LEU A 442 -21.03 32.84 5.79
N GLY A 443 -19.69 32.81 5.83
CA GLY A 443 -18.90 33.06 7.04
C GLY A 443 -18.78 31.84 7.96
N LYS A 444 -19.13 30.63 7.48
CA LYS A 444 -19.13 29.38 8.25
C LYS A 444 -17.93 28.48 7.87
N ALA A 445 -16.75 29.08 7.70
CA ALA A 445 -15.55 28.40 7.22
C ALA A 445 -15.09 27.24 8.14
N SER A 446 -15.11 27.44 9.46
CA SER A 446 -14.75 26.39 10.43
C SER A 446 -15.69 25.17 10.36
N LEU A 447 -16.99 25.42 10.20
CA LEU A 447 -17.99 24.36 10.03
C LEU A 447 -17.80 23.63 8.70
N ALA A 448 -17.52 24.37 7.61
CA ALA A 448 -17.24 23.78 6.30
C ALA A 448 -16.03 22.84 6.32
N ALA A 449 -14.96 23.27 7.00
CA ALA A 449 -13.75 22.48 7.20
C ALA A 449 -14.03 21.19 7.99
N GLU A 450 -14.82 21.27 9.06
CA GLU A 450 -15.20 20.11 9.87
C GLU A 450 -16.08 19.11 9.10
N LEU A 451 -17.10 19.59 8.41
CA LEU A 451 -17.99 18.75 7.59
C LEU A 451 -17.25 18.07 6.44
N PHE A 452 -16.24 18.72 5.87
CA PHE A 452 -15.38 18.11 4.87
C PHE A 452 -14.62 16.91 5.44
N LEU A 453 -14.06 17.02 6.65
CA LEU A 453 -13.38 15.90 7.31
C LEU A 453 -14.35 14.77 7.66
N VAL A 454 -15.58 15.09 8.09
CA VAL A 454 -16.64 14.09 8.29
C VAL A 454 -16.96 13.36 6.99
N TYR A 455 -17.08 14.08 5.87
CA TYR A 455 -17.24 13.48 4.54
C TYR A 455 -16.08 12.52 4.20
N ARG A 456 -14.83 12.92 4.45
CA ARG A 456 -13.65 12.08 4.18
C ARG A 456 -13.59 10.84 5.07
N SER A 457 -13.95 10.94 6.36
CA SER A 457 -14.10 9.77 7.23
C SER A 457 -15.11 8.79 6.66
N GLN A 458 -16.26 9.24 6.16
CA GLN A 458 -17.27 8.35 5.58
C GLN A 458 -16.80 7.67 4.29
N VAL A 459 -16.12 8.42 3.41
CA VAL A 459 -15.51 7.86 2.20
C VAL A 459 -14.50 6.78 2.56
N MET A 460 -13.63 7.06 3.53
CA MET A 460 -12.60 6.13 3.99
C MET A 460 -13.21 4.89 4.65
N THR A 461 -14.17 5.06 5.57
CA THR A 461 -14.87 3.94 6.21
C THR A 461 -15.53 3.05 5.16
N LYS A 462 -16.25 3.64 4.19
CA LYS A 462 -16.87 2.88 3.10
C LYS A 462 -15.85 2.13 2.26
N SER A 463 -14.70 2.76 1.96
CA SER A 463 -13.59 2.12 1.23
C SER A 463 -12.98 0.96 2.02
N LEU A 464 -12.87 1.06 3.34
CA LEU A 464 -12.30 0.02 4.20
C LEU A 464 -13.28 -1.12 4.47
N THR A 465 -14.57 -0.84 4.62
CA THR A 465 -15.59 -1.87 4.93
C THR A 465 -16.14 -2.56 3.68
N HIS A 466 -16.37 -1.83 2.59
CA HIS A 466 -16.94 -2.37 1.36
C HIS A 466 -15.92 -2.49 0.23
N GLY A 467 -14.77 -1.81 0.29
CA GLY A 467 -13.76 -1.90 -0.76
C GLY A 467 -12.78 -3.06 -0.54
N VAL A 468 -12.57 -3.49 0.70
CA VAL A 468 -11.64 -4.57 1.05
C VAL A 468 -12.41 -5.73 1.66
N HIS A 469 -12.61 -6.78 0.86
CA HIS A 469 -13.30 -7.99 1.30
C HIS A 469 -12.30 -8.97 1.91
N GLN A 470 -12.71 -9.65 2.98
CA GLN A 470 -11.96 -10.74 3.58
C GLN A 470 -12.12 -12.00 2.71
N GLU A 471 -11.43 -12.03 1.57
CA GLU A 471 -11.40 -13.17 0.67
C GLU A 471 -9.97 -13.73 0.61
N GLY A 472 -9.85 -15.03 0.88
CA GLY A 472 -8.60 -15.77 0.72
C GLY A 472 -7.55 -15.50 1.81
N ASN A 473 -6.29 -15.33 1.42
CA ASN A 473 -5.17 -15.22 2.37
C ASN A 473 -5.26 -13.95 3.23
N GLN A 474 -5.29 -14.12 4.54
CA GLN A 474 -5.42 -13.01 5.51
C GLN A 474 -4.28 -12.01 5.47
N LEU A 475 -3.08 -12.42 5.04
CA LEU A 475 -1.97 -11.51 4.82
C LEU A 475 -2.27 -10.51 3.70
N ILE A 476 -2.88 -10.97 2.61
CA ILE A 476 -3.33 -10.08 1.52
C ILE A 476 -4.36 -9.11 2.06
N TYR A 477 -5.34 -9.62 2.81
CA TYR A 477 -6.39 -8.79 3.38
C TYR A 477 -5.82 -7.65 4.23
N LEU A 478 -4.91 -7.97 5.17
CA LEU A 478 -4.26 -6.98 6.02
C LEU A 478 -3.43 -5.95 5.22
N ASN A 479 -2.69 -6.41 4.20
CA ASN A 479 -1.89 -5.52 3.37
C ASN A 479 -2.78 -4.60 2.49
N LYS A 480 -3.87 -5.13 1.91
CA LYS A 480 -4.87 -4.35 1.17
C LYS A 480 -5.54 -3.32 2.07
N LEU A 481 -5.89 -3.70 3.30
CA LEU A 481 -6.49 -2.82 4.29
C LEU A 481 -5.53 -1.68 4.68
N SER A 482 -4.28 -2.01 4.97
CA SER A 482 -3.21 -1.04 5.24
C SER A 482 -3.02 -0.05 4.11
N LEU A 483 -2.87 -0.54 2.87
CA LEU A 483 -2.68 0.34 1.73
C LEU A 483 -3.89 1.25 1.52
N THR A 484 -5.10 0.70 1.60
CA THR A 484 -6.34 1.45 1.41
C THR A 484 -6.45 2.59 2.43
N PHE A 485 -6.13 2.34 3.70
CA PHE A 485 -6.13 3.36 4.74
C PHE A 485 -5.12 4.49 4.47
N HIS A 486 -3.83 4.16 4.32
CA HIS A 486 -2.78 5.15 4.13
C HIS A 486 -2.95 5.95 2.83
N ARG A 487 -3.46 5.30 1.78
CA ARG A 487 -3.83 5.96 0.53
C ARG A 487 -4.97 6.96 0.73
N ASN A 488 -6.04 6.58 1.43
CA ASN A 488 -7.16 7.48 1.71
C ASN A 488 -6.71 8.71 2.53
N LEU A 489 -5.78 8.55 3.47
CA LEU A 489 -5.18 9.67 4.19
C LEU A 489 -4.41 10.61 3.26
N ALA A 490 -3.55 10.07 2.38
CA ALA A 490 -2.79 10.86 1.41
C ALA A 490 -3.70 11.61 0.42
N GLU A 491 -4.74 10.96 -0.10
CA GLU A 491 -5.76 11.60 -0.95
C GLU A 491 -6.50 12.71 -0.20
N THR A 492 -6.85 12.47 1.07
CA THR A 492 -7.53 13.46 1.91
C THR A 492 -6.67 14.70 2.13
N ALA A 493 -5.36 14.56 2.32
CA ALA A 493 -4.45 15.69 2.49
C ALA A 493 -4.44 16.63 1.27
N VAL A 494 -4.49 16.06 0.06
CA VAL A 494 -4.56 16.85 -1.19
C VAL A 494 -5.90 17.52 -1.34
N GLU A 495 -6.98 16.77 -1.18
CA GLU A 495 -8.33 17.32 -1.31
C GLU A 495 -8.60 18.39 -0.25
N TRP A 496 -8.06 18.24 0.96
CA TRP A 496 -8.09 19.26 2.02
C TRP A 496 -7.46 20.57 1.55
N CYS A 497 -6.25 20.50 1.01
CA CYS A 497 -5.55 21.68 0.50
C CYS A 497 -6.32 22.34 -0.66
N GLN A 498 -6.89 21.55 -1.57
CA GLN A 498 -7.55 22.04 -2.78
C GLN A 498 -8.99 22.53 -2.56
N SER A 499 -9.71 21.93 -1.62
CA SER A 499 -11.16 22.15 -1.43
C SER A 499 -11.46 23.00 -0.21
N VAL A 500 -10.59 23.02 0.80
CA VAL A 500 -10.79 23.74 2.06
C VAL A 500 -9.79 24.89 2.17
N VAL A 501 -8.48 24.60 2.20
CA VAL A 501 -7.47 25.62 2.51
C VAL A 501 -7.43 26.73 1.45
N LYS A 502 -7.29 26.39 0.17
CA LYS A 502 -7.23 27.40 -0.91
C LYS A 502 -8.52 28.23 -1.03
N PRO A 503 -9.72 27.63 -1.19
CA PRO A 503 -10.93 28.42 -1.43
C PRO A 503 -11.34 29.25 -0.21
N LEU A 504 -11.25 28.70 0.99
CA LEU A 504 -11.63 29.44 2.20
C LEU A 504 -10.59 30.51 2.56
N GLY A 505 -9.31 30.28 2.28
CA GLY A 505 -8.25 31.29 2.43
C GLY A 505 -8.48 32.48 1.50
N GLU A 506 -8.81 32.24 0.23
CA GLU A 506 -9.14 33.30 -0.74
C GLU A 506 -10.38 34.11 -0.32
N ILE A 507 -11.44 33.42 0.14
CA ILE A 507 -12.67 34.08 0.60
C ILE A 507 -12.40 34.96 1.83
N LEU A 508 -11.60 34.50 2.79
CA LEU A 508 -11.28 35.26 4.00
C LEU A 508 -10.33 36.43 3.72
N ALA A 509 -9.39 36.29 2.78
CA ALA A 509 -8.55 37.39 2.33
C ALA A 509 -9.36 38.54 1.69
N SER A 510 -10.50 38.22 1.06
CA SER A 510 -11.39 39.21 0.43
C SER A 510 -12.26 39.99 1.42
N LYS A 511 -12.52 39.44 2.62
CA LYS A 511 -13.39 40.05 3.65
C LYS A 511 -12.54 40.62 4.77
N THR A 512 -12.24 41.92 4.72
CA THR A 512 -11.22 42.61 5.53
C THR A 512 -11.43 42.66 7.05
N ASN A 513 -12.47 42.02 7.62
CA ASN A 513 -12.78 42.13 9.04
C ASN A 513 -13.06 40.74 9.65
N GLY A 514 -12.09 40.14 10.35
CA GLY A 514 -12.40 39.09 11.33
C GLY A 514 -11.26 38.18 11.76
N ILE A 515 -10.44 37.66 10.84
CA ILE A 515 -9.40 36.66 11.16
C ILE A 515 -8.23 36.85 10.19
N SER A 516 -7.00 36.90 10.69
CA SER A 516 -5.84 36.95 9.80
C SER A 516 -5.73 35.63 9.01
N PRO A 517 -5.31 35.65 7.72
CA PRO A 517 -5.17 34.42 6.92
C PRO A 517 -4.34 33.35 7.64
N GLN A 518 -3.31 33.78 8.36
CA GLN A 518 -2.43 32.93 9.17
C GLN A 518 -3.15 32.21 10.32
N GLN A 519 -4.06 32.89 11.04
CA GLN A 519 -4.85 32.27 12.10
C GLN A 519 -5.81 31.21 11.54
N PHE A 520 -6.39 31.45 10.38
CA PHE A 520 -7.26 30.48 9.73
C PHE A 520 -6.51 29.24 9.24
N GLU A 521 -5.33 29.42 8.64
CA GLU A 521 -4.44 28.32 8.25
C GLU A 521 -4.04 27.45 9.46
N ASN A 522 -3.74 28.08 10.60
CA ASN A 522 -3.41 27.36 11.84
C ASN A 522 -4.61 26.54 12.34
N ILE A 523 -5.82 27.11 12.34
CA ILE A 523 -7.04 26.38 12.75
C ILE A 523 -7.30 25.19 11.82
N CYS A 524 -7.15 25.37 10.51
CA CYS A 524 -7.32 24.29 9.54
C CYS A 524 -6.29 23.18 9.75
N SER A 525 -5.03 23.55 9.97
CA SER A 525 -3.95 22.57 10.20
C SER A 525 -4.19 21.77 11.48
N LEU A 526 -4.58 22.44 12.58
CA LEU A 526 -4.94 21.76 13.83
C LEU A 526 -6.12 20.78 13.66
N LYS A 527 -7.18 21.18 12.95
CA LYS A 527 -8.32 20.30 12.65
C LYS A 527 -7.90 19.10 11.81
N PHE A 528 -7.06 19.29 10.81
CA PHE A 528 -6.55 18.22 9.96
C PHE A 528 -5.65 17.24 10.74
N TYR A 529 -4.76 17.74 11.59
CA TYR A 529 -3.88 16.90 12.41
C TYR A 529 -4.67 16.10 13.44
N SER A 530 -5.63 16.72 14.13
CA SER A 530 -6.53 16.02 15.05
C SER A 530 -7.29 14.90 14.34
N TRP A 531 -7.86 15.18 13.17
CA TRP A 531 -8.58 14.18 12.39
C TRP A 531 -7.67 13.04 11.93
N THR A 532 -6.45 13.34 11.48
CA THR A 532 -5.48 12.32 11.03
C THR A 532 -5.13 11.35 12.17
N LEU A 533 -4.93 11.87 13.39
CA LEU A 533 -4.65 11.06 14.56
C LEU A 533 -5.85 10.22 14.98
N ASP A 534 -7.05 10.81 15.03
CA ASP A 534 -8.29 10.09 15.38
C ASP A 534 -8.58 8.94 14.40
N GLU A 535 -8.39 9.16 13.10
CA GLU A 535 -8.57 8.11 12.09
C GLU A 535 -7.48 7.03 12.16
N THR A 536 -6.24 7.41 12.48
CA THR A 536 -5.16 6.45 12.74
C THR A 536 -5.45 5.58 13.96
N GLU A 537 -6.02 6.15 15.02
CA GLU A 537 -6.42 5.39 16.19
C GLU A 537 -7.56 4.42 15.88
N LYS A 538 -8.61 4.85 15.16
CA LYS A 538 -9.71 3.98 14.72
C LYS A 538 -9.20 2.82 13.86
N PHE A 539 -8.28 3.09 12.94
CA PHE A 539 -7.66 2.06 12.12
C PHE A 539 -6.84 1.08 12.96
N GLY A 540 -6.04 1.59 13.92
CA GLY A 540 -5.32 0.77 14.88
C GLY A 540 -6.24 -0.12 15.73
N GLN A 541 -7.41 0.38 16.13
CA GLN A 541 -8.42 -0.42 16.83
C GLN A 541 -9.01 -1.53 15.95
N GLN A 542 -9.32 -1.23 14.68
CA GLN A 542 -9.79 -2.23 13.72
C GLN A 542 -8.75 -3.34 13.51
N LEU A 543 -7.49 -2.98 13.29
CA LEU A 543 -6.39 -3.94 13.17
C LEU A 543 -6.22 -4.77 14.44
N ARG A 544 -6.33 -4.17 15.63
CA ARG A 544 -6.23 -4.91 16.89
C ARG A 544 -7.27 -6.02 16.99
N VAL A 545 -8.53 -5.75 16.63
CA VAL A 545 -9.60 -6.76 16.63
C VAL A 545 -9.29 -7.87 15.62
N LEU A 546 -8.84 -7.52 14.42
CA LEU A 546 -8.48 -8.50 13.40
C LEU A 546 -7.29 -9.39 13.82
N LEU A 547 -6.28 -8.81 14.49
CA LEU A 547 -5.06 -9.53 14.87
C LEU A 547 -5.22 -10.36 16.15
N ILE A 548 -5.99 -9.90 17.13
CA ILE A 548 -6.16 -10.60 18.42
C ILE A 548 -7.38 -11.53 18.39
N ASP A 549 -8.55 -11.02 17.97
CA ASP A 549 -9.82 -11.69 18.26
C ASP A 549 -10.20 -12.73 17.20
N SER A 550 -9.58 -12.70 16.01
CA SER A 550 -9.93 -13.62 14.92
C SER A 550 -9.27 -14.99 15.00
N HIS A 551 -8.17 -15.15 15.77
CA HIS A 551 -7.30 -16.35 15.86
C HIS A 551 -6.86 -17.00 14.54
N ALA A 552 -7.24 -16.42 13.40
CA ALA A 552 -7.12 -17.05 12.10
C ALA A 552 -5.81 -16.65 11.41
N VAL A 553 -5.11 -15.63 11.94
CA VAL A 553 -3.87 -15.06 11.40
C VAL A 553 -2.68 -15.70 12.11
N SER A 554 -1.77 -16.33 11.35
CA SER A 554 -0.51 -16.84 11.92
C SER A 554 0.37 -15.70 12.43
N PHE A 555 1.21 -15.96 13.44
CA PHE A 555 2.13 -14.96 13.98
C PHE A 555 3.08 -14.39 12.89
N TYR A 556 3.55 -15.25 11.98
CA TYR A 556 4.38 -14.82 10.85
C TYR A 556 3.63 -13.88 9.90
N SER A 557 2.40 -14.24 9.51
CA SER A 557 1.56 -13.37 8.67
C SER A 557 1.31 -12.03 9.34
N MET A 558 1.05 -12.03 10.65
CA MET A 558 0.88 -10.79 11.43
C MET A 558 2.16 -9.95 11.42
N ALA A 559 3.32 -10.56 11.65
CA ALA A 559 4.61 -9.88 11.65
C ALA A 559 4.94 -9.25 10.29
N TYR A 560 4.72 -9.99 9.21
CA TYR A 560 4.94 -9.49 7.85
C TYR A 560 3.99 -8.34 7.50
N ALA A 561 2.70 -8.47 7.87
CA ALA A 561 1.74 -7.38 7.70
C ALA A 561 2.16 -6.14 8.52
N ALA A 562 2.61 -6.32 9.76
CA ALA A 562 3.06 -5.24 10.63
C ALA A 562 4.25 -4.48 10.03
N GLN A 563 5.23 -5.19 9.45
CA GLN A 563 6.35 -4.56 8.75
C GLN A 563 5.86 -3.61 7.64
N ARG A 564 4.89 -4.06 6.83
CA ARG A 564 4.32 -3.25 5.73
C ARG A 564 3.51 -2.07 6.24
N ILE A 565 2.68 -2.31 7.26
CA ILE A 565 1.89 -1.25 7.91
C ILE A 565 2.81 -0.15 8.47
N LYS A 566 3.91 -0.52 9.15
CA LYS A 566 4.91 0.44 9.65
C LYS A 566 5.56 1.22 8.52
N ALA A 567 6.00 0.55 7.45
CA ALA A 567 6.60 1.23 6.30
C ALA A 567 5.64 2.24 5.66
N HIS A 568 4.35 1.92 5.56
CA HIS A 568 3.34 2.87 5.07
C HIS A 568 3.17 4.07 6.03
N ALA A 569 3.12 3.81 7.34
CA ALA A 569 2.97 4.84 8.36
C ALA A 569 4.19 5.77 8.43
N ASP A 570 5.41 5.23 8.32
CA ASP A 570 6.66 6.01 8.29
C ASP A 570 6.69 6.92 7.07
N LYS A 571 6.33 6.38 5.88
CA LYS A 571 6.32 7.18 4.67
C LYS A 571 5.29 8.30 4.74
N LEU A 572 4.12 8.02 5.30
CA LEU A 572 3.08 9.03 5.44
C LEU A 572 3.40 10.06 6.54
N THR A 573 4.11 9.65 7.59
CA THR A 573 4.64 10.55 8.63
C THR A 573 5.63 11.55 8.03
N GLU A 574 6.52 11.09 7.14
CA GLU A 574 7.44 11.96 6.38
C GLU A 574 6.66 12.95 5.49
N LEU A 575 5.62 12.49 4.80
CA LEU A 575 4.85 13.29 3.84
C LEU A 575 3.91 14.31 4.51
N LEU A 576 3.26 13.96 5.61
CA LEU A 576 2.26 14.81 6.27
C LEU A 576 2.85 15.59 7.46
N SER A 577 4.04 15.21 7.94
CA SER A 577 4.63 15.74 9.18
C SER A 577 3.73 15.54 10.42
N VAL A 578 2.91 14.49 10.40
CA VAL A 578 2.06 14.04 11.51
C VAL A 578 2.56 12.68 11.98
N ASP A 579 2.71 12.48 13.28
CA ASP A 579 3.25 11.24 13.86
C ASP A 579 2.25 10.07 13.82
N ILE A 580 2.06 9.52 12.64
CA ILE A 580 1.16 8.39 12.36
C ILE A 580 1.83 7.09 12.82
N SER A 581 3.14 6.95 12.60
CA SER A 581 3.90 5.75 12.96
C SER A 581 3.88 5.46 14.46
N SER A 582 4.20 6.45 15.30
CA SER A 582 4.17 6.28 16.75
C SER A 582 2.76 5.98 17.28
N THR A 583 1.76 6.69 16.75
CA THR A 583 0.35 6.50 17.13
C THR A 583 -0.12 5.08 16.84
N LEU A 584 0.21 4.55 15.66
CA LEU A 584 -0.16 3.21 15.26
C LEU A 584 0.63 2.14 16.03
N ASN A 585 1.94 2.34 16.24
CA ASN A 585 2.77 1.47 17.07
C ASN A 585 2.21 1.37 18.50
N ARG A 586 1.85 2.51 19.11
CA ARG A 586 1.24 2.55 20.45
C ARG A 586 -0.10 1.81 20.51
N SER A 587 -0.92 1.89 19.47
CA SER A 587 -2.20 1.19 19.41
C SER A 587 -2.04 -0.33 19.31
N LEU A 588 -1.00 -0.79 18.60
CA LEU A 588 -0.80 -2.20 18.26
C LEU A 588 0.21 -2.92 19.16
N SER A 589 1.03 -2.22 19.96
CA SER A 589 2.07 -2.83 20.80
C SER A 589 1.54 -3.91 21.74
N ARG A 590 0.40 -3.65 22.39
CA ARG A 590 -0.29 -4.67 23.22
C ARG A 590 -0.82 -5.86 22.42
N ALA A 591 -1.21 -5.65 21.17
CA ALA A 591 -1.68 -6.72 20.29
C ALA A 591 -0.52 -7.64 19.88
N TRP A 592 0.58 -7.05 19.43
CA TRP A 592 1.79 -7.79 19.08
C TRP A 592 2.34 -8.55 20.27
N LYS A 593 2.28 -7.96 21.47
CA LYS A 593 2.75 -8.62 22.69
C LYS A 593 1.95 -9.89 22.97
N ARG A 594 0.63 -9.78 22.96
CA ARG A 594 -0.25 -10.96 23.17
C ARG A 594 -0.08 -12.01 22.09
N ALA A 595 0.11 -11.61 20.84
CA ALA A 595 0.34 -12.55 19.75
C ALA A 595 1.67 -13.29 19.91
N ALA A 596 2.72 -12.62 20.39
CA ALA A 596 4.00 -13.25 20.70
C ALA A 596 3.89 -14.22 21.90
N ASP A 597 3.20 -13.82 22.96
CA ASP A 597 2.93 -14.67 24.13
C ASP A 597 2.15 -15.94 23.73
N GLU A 598 1.12 -15.80 22.90
CA GLU A 598 0.32 -16.93 22.40
C GLU A 598 1.14 -17.83 21.47
N GLN A 599 1.95 -17.26 20.57
CA GLN A 599 2.84 -18.06 19.74
C GLN A 599 3.86 -18.84 20.59
N SER A 600 4.40 -18.24 21.64
CA SER A 600 5.28 -18.91 22.59
C SER A 600 4.58 -20.10 23.27
N ARG A 601 3.34 -19.91 23.72
CA ARG A 601 2.52 -20.98 24.31
C ARG A 601 2.34 -22.15 23.34
N LEU A 602 1.99 -21.87 22.09
CA LEU A 602 1.83 -22.89 21.04
C LEU A 602 3.15 -23.63 20.74
N LEU A 603 4.28 -22.92 20.77
CA LEU A 603 5.60 -23.55 20.62
C LEU A 603 5.93 -24.49 21.77
N CYS A 604 5.66 -24.09 23.02
CA CYS A 604 5.84 -24.94 24.19
C CYS A 604 4.96 -26.21 24.10
N GLU A 605 3.68 -26.07 23.72
CA GLU A 605 2.80 -27.23 23.52
C GLU A 605 3.29 -28.16 22.40
N ALA A 606 3.83 -27.60 21.32
CA ALA A 606 4.43 -28.39 20.24
C ALA A 606 5.71 -29.12 20.68
N VAL A 607 6.52 -28.53 21.57
CA VAL A 607 7.66 -29.20 22.20
C VAL A 607 7.19 -30.38 23.06
N GLU A 608 6.23 -30.15 23.95
CA GLU A 608 5.71 -31.20 24.83
C GLU A 608 5.08 -32.36 24.07
N ASN A 609 4.36 -32.08 22.98
CA ASN A 609 3.75 -33.12 22.16
C ASN A 609 4.79 -33.94 21.40
N ARG A 610 5.87 -33.32 20.93
CA ARG A 610 7.00 -34.03 20.32
C ARG A 610 7.74 -34.89 21.35
N ALA A 611 7.95 -34.39 22.56
CA ALA A 611 8.59 -35.15 23.63
C ALA A 611 7.81 -36.41 24.03
N LYS A 612 6.46 -36.39 23.98
CA LYS A 612 5.63 -37.58 24.21
C LYS A 612 5.80 -38.68 23.15
N GLN A 613 6.27 -38.31 21.96
CA GLN A 613 6.44 -39.20 20.81
C GLN A 613 7.91 -39.46 20.47
N GLU A 614 8.83 -39.00 21.32
CA GLU A 614 10.27 -39.07 21.06
C GLU A 614 10.78 -40.51 21.18
N SER A 615 11.46 -40.97 20.12
CA SER A 615 12.04 -42.32 20.05
C SER A 615 13.57 -42.32 20.19
N TRP A 616 14.19 -41.14 20.24
CA TRP A 616 15.65 -40.95 20.31
C TRP A 616 16.41 -41.55 19.11
N GLU A 617 15.73 -41.65 17.97
CA GLU A 617 16.34 -42.09 16.72
C GLU A 617 17.06 -40.96 15.99
N THR A 618 18.22 -41.28 15.43
CA THR A 618 19.02 -40.30 14.68
C THR A 618 18.47 -40.07 13.28
N LEU A 619 18.73 -38.89 12.73
CA LEU A 619 18.40 -38.54 11.34
C LEU A 619 19.03 -39.48 10.29
N SER A 620 20.05 -40.26 10.68
CA SER A 620 20.67 -41.30 9.84
C SER A 620 19.69 -42.38 9.36
N ASN A 621 18.56 -42.56 10.05
CA ASN A 621 17.56 -43.59 9.72
C ASN A 621 16.61 -43.17 8.57
N LEU A 622 16.60 -41.89 8.18
CA LEU A 622 15.70 -41.36 7.15
C LEU A 622 16.18 -41.68 5.71
N PRO A 623 15.32 -41.62 4.69
CA PRO A 623 15.73 -41.69 3.30
C PRO A 623 16.73 -40.59 2.94
N LYS A 624 17.72 -40.90 2.08
CA LYS A 624 18.79 -39.95 1.68
C LYS A 624 18.26 -38.60 1.19
N GLY A 625 17.16 -38.58 0.43
CA GLY A 625 16.56 -37.33 -0.06
C GLY A 625 16.01 -36.43 1.06
N GLU A 626 15.52 -37.01 2.16
CA GLU A 626 15.04 -36.26 3.33
C GLU A 626 16.22 -35.78 4.18
N GLN A 627 17.28 -36.59 4.29
CA GLN A 627 18.52 -36.19 4.97
C GLN A 627 19.17 -34.98 4.28
N ASP A 628 19.30 -35.02 2.96
CA ASP A 628 19.89 -33.93 2.17
C ASP A 628 19.09 -32.63 2.31
N LYS A 629 17.75 -32.74 2.36
CA LYS A 629 16.86 -31.60 2.61
C LYS A 629 17.07 -31.01 4.01
N ILE A 630 17.08 -31.83 5.05
CA ILE A 630 17.26 -31.36 6.44
C ILE A 630 18.64 -30.70 6.61
N ILE A 631 19.68 -31.28 6.02
CA ILE A 631 21.02 -30.69 6.05
C ILE A 631 21.05 -29.35 5.30
N ALA A 632 20.39 -29.25 4.14
CA ALA A 632 20.25 -27.99 3.41
C ALA A 632 19.54 -26.92 4.24
N ASP A 633 18.40 -27.25 4.87
CA ASP A 633 17.65 -26.34 5.75
C ASP A 633 18.53 -25.85 6.92
N LEU A 634 19.26 -26.74 7.58
CA LEU A 634 20.15 -26.39 8.70
C LEU A 634 21.36 -25.54 8.29
N LEU A 635 21.86 -25.71 7.06
CA LEU A 635 22.89 -24.86 6.45
C LEU A 635 22.33 -23.48 6.10
N GLU A 636 21.12 -23.41 5.52
CA GLU A 636 20.43 -22.16 5.20
C GLU A 636 20.12 -21.34 6.46
N PHE A 637 19.75 -22.01 7.55
CA PHE A 637 19.56 -21.34 8.84
C PHE A 637 20.86 -20.79 9.43
N GLY A 638 22.03 -21.15 8.87
CA GLY A 638 23.35 -20.77 9.37
C GLY A 638 23.68 -21.45 10.70
N ILE A 639 23.01 -22.55 11.03
CA ILE A 639 23.20 -23.31 12.29
C ILE A 639 24.29 -24.35 12.10
N LEU A 640 24.33 -25.01 10.95
CA LEU A 640 25.47 -25.80 10.49
C LEU A 640 26.32 -25.00 9.51
N ASN A 641 27.61 -25.30 9.48
CA ASN A 641 28.54 -24.87 8.44
C ASN A 641 28.93 -26.12 7.63
N GLN A 642 29.47 -25.96 6.42
CA GLN A 642 29.88 -27.10 5.56
C GLN A 642 30.78 -28.12 6.27
N TYR A 643 31.58 -27.66 7.25
CA TYR A 643 32.44 -28.50 8.07
C TYR A 643 31.71 -29.21 9.22
N THR A 644 30.73 -28.57 9.87
CA THR A 644 30.00 -29.17 11.00
C THR A 644 28.80 -30.02 10.56
N ALA A 645 28.39 -29.92 9.29
CA ALA A 645 27.37 -30.76 8.69
C ALA A 645 27.77 -32.25 8.68
N ALA A 646 29.07 -32.54 8.45
CA ALA A 646 29.60 -33.90 8.49
C ALA A 646 29.60 -34.49 9.92
N ASP A 647 29.81 -33.66 10.94
CA ASP A 647 29.96 -34.10 12.33
C ASP A 647 28.61 -34.29 13.06
N TYR A 648 27.65 -33.42 12.79
CA TYR A 648 26.38 -33.33 13.53
C TYR A 648 25.13 -33.59 12.68
N GLY A 649 25.17 -33.41 11.36
CA GLY A 649 23.97 -33.38 10.52
C GLY A 649 23.07 -34.62 10.62
N LEU A 650 23.67 -35.81 10.74
CA LEU A 650 22.94 -37.08 10.80
C LEU A 650 22.76 -37.65 12.22
N LYS A 651 23.37 -37.01 13.24
CA LYS A 651 23.35 -37.48 14.65
C LYS A 651 22.28 -36.81 15.51
N LEU A 652 21.62 -35.77 14.98
CA LEU A 652 20.51 -35.11 15.66
C LEU A 652 19.23 -35.96 15.59
N THR A 653 18.24 -35.63 16.42
CA THR A 653 16.89 -36.20 16.37
C THR A 653 15.93 -35.32 15.57
N MET A 654 14.81 -35.89 15.12
CA MET A 654 13.73 -35.14 14.46
C MET A 654 13.15 -34.05 15.38
N SER A 655 13.05 -34.29 16.70
CA SER A 655 12.58 -33.24 17.62
C SER A 655 13.54 -32.06 17.67
N THR A 656 14.86 -32.29 17.78
CA THR A 656 15.83 -31.18 17.77
C THR A 656 15.77 -30.38 16.46
N TYR A 657 15.60 -31.06 15.32
CA TYR A 657 15.40 -30.40 14.03
C TYR A 657 14.12 -29.54 13.99
N TYR A 658 12.97 -30.07 14.41
CA TYR A 658 11.72 -29.29 14.43
C TYR A 658 11.74 -28.14 15.43
N LEU A 659 12.47 -28.28 16.55
CA LEU A 659 12.70 -27.18 17.50
C LEU A 659 13.46 -26.05 16.81
N ILE A 660 14.56 -26.38 16.14
CA ILE A 660 15.37 -25.43 15.37
C ILE A 660 14.52 -24.68 14.34
N ARG A 661 13.74 -25.42 13.54
CA ARG A 661 12.86 -24.83 12.51
C ARG A 661 11.84 -23.88 13.13
N SER A 662 11.22 -24.29 14.24
CA SER A 662 10.21 -23.49 14.94
C SER A 662 10.80 -22.22 15.57
N LEU A 663 11.96 -22.31 16.22
CA LEU A 663 12.69 -21.16 16.77
C LEU A 663 13.13 -20.20 15.67
N ARG A 664 13.63 -20.71 14.53
CA ARG A 664 14.00 -19.89 13.37
C ARG A 664 12.80 -19.11 12.84
N GLN A 665 11.66 -19.78 12.63
CA GLN A 665 10.44 -19.13 12.15
C GLN A 665 9.93 -18.05 13.12
N PHE A 666 10.00 -18.34 14.43
CA PHE A 666 9.67 -17.36 15.46
C PHE A 666 10.58 -16.15 15.39
N ILE A 667 11.91 -16.35 15.41
CA ILE A 667 12.90 -15.26 15.37
C ILE A 667 12.79 -14.42 14.09
N GLN A 668 12.53 -15.06 12.95
CA GLN A 668 12.27 -14.35 11.70
C GLN A 668 11.02 -13.46 11.81
N SER A 669 9.94 -13.98 12.39
CA SER A 669 8.71 -13.20 12.64
C SER A 669 8.99 -12.01 13.57
N VAL A 670 9.82 -12.21 14.60
CA VAL A 670 10.24 -11.17 15.53
C VAL A 670 11.04 -10.07 14.83
N HIS A 671 11.99 -10.44 13.98
CA HIS A 671 12.79 -9.49 13.23
C HIS A 671 11.93 -8.64 12.29
N LEU A 672 10.92 -9.24 11.65
CA LEU A 672 9.96 -8.53 10.80
C LEU A 672 9.13 -7.50 11.58
N LEU A 673 8.74 -7.81 12.83
CA LEU A 673 8.00 -6.89 13.68
C LEU A 673 8.80 -5.63 14.02
N ASN A 674 10.13 -5.73 14.20
CA ASN A 674 11.04 -4.62 14.51
C ASN A 674 10.46 -3.64 15.56
N CYS A 675 10.12 -4.16 16.74
CA CYS A 675 9.56 -3.40 17.86
C CYS A 675 10.44 -3.53 19.10
N SER A 676 11.23 -2.50 19.41
CA SER A 676 12.10 -2.49 20.61
C SER A 676 11.33 -2.60 21.92
N GLU A 677 10.07 -2.13 21.97
CA GLU A 677 9.20 -2.26 23.15
C GLU A 677 8.88 -3.71 23.52
N LEU A 678 9.03 -4.65 22.57
CA LEU A 678 8.73 -6.06 22.78
C LEU A 678 9.94 -6.90 23.18
N ASP A 679 11.16 -6.37 23.12
CA ASP A 679 12.40 -7.15 23.29
C ASP A 679 12.41 -8.00 24.56
N LEU A 680 11.98 -7.45 25.70
CA LEU A 680 11.88 -8.19 26.96
C LEU A 680 10.87 -9.34 26.91
N THR A 681 9.74 -9.16 26.24
CA THR A 681 8.73 -10.21 26.10
C THR A 681 9.22 -11.30 25.16
N LEU A 682 9.87 -10.91 24.06
CA LEU A 682 10.43 -11.82 23.07
C LEU A 682 11.53 -12.72 23.66
N ILE A 683 12.40 -12.14 24.51
CA ILE A 683 13.39 -12.90 25.26
C ILE A 683 12.71 -13.89 26.21
N SER A 684 11.67 -13.45 26.93
CA SER A 684 10.89 -14.33 27.81
C SER A 684 10.28 -15.50 27.04
N CYS A 685 9.68 -15.26 25.87
CA CYS A 685 9.11 -16.30 25.01
C CYS A 685 10.18 -17.30 24.55
N PHE A 686 11.31 -16.80 24.07
CA PHE A 686 12.44 -17.63 23.63
C PHE A 686 12.96 -18.52 24.77
N VAL A 687 13.14 -17.96 25.97
CA VAL A 687 13.58 -18.68 27.16
C VAL A 687 12.54 -19.71 27.62
N GLN A 688 11.25 -19.39 27.55
CA GLN A 688 10.17 -20.33 27.87
C GLN A 688 10.17 -21.55 26.95
N THR A 689 10.31 -21.35 25.63
CA THR A 689 10.38 -22.47 24.68
C THR A 689 11.58 -23.38 24.96
N LEU A 690 12.74 -22.81 25.29
CA LEU A 690 13.94 -23.58 25.62
C LEU A 690 13.87 -24.27 26.99
N ASN A 691 13.21 -23.66 27.98
CA ASN A 691 12.94 -24.32 29.26
C ASN A 691 12.00 -25.52 29.08
N SER A 692 10.96 -25.39 28.24
CA SER A 692 10.10 -26.54 27.91
C SER A 692 10.88 -27.68 27.25
N GLU A 693 11.89 -27.37 26.44
CA GLU A 693 12.79 -28.39 25.88
C GLU A 693 13.69 -29.00 26.96
N LEU A 694 14.26 -28.19 27.86
CA LEU A 694 15.03 -28.67 29.01
C LEU A 694 14.20 -29.62 29.88
N ASP A 695 12.94 -29.29 30.17
CA ASP A 695 12.01 -30.16 30.92
C ASP A 695 11.79 -31.50 30.21
N CYS A 696 11.97 -31.59 28.89
CA CYS A 696 11.90 -32.85 28.14
C CYS A 696 13.16 -33.68 28.36
N PHE A 697 14.35 -33.05 28.38
CA PHE A 697 15.61 -33.72 28.71
C PHE A 697 15.69 -34.18 30.18
N GLU A 698 15.05 -33.46 31.11
CA GLU A 698 14.99 -33.88 32.53
C GLU A 698 14.00 -35.03 32.77
N ARG A 699 12.98 -35.18 31.90
CA ARG A 699 11.96 -36.24 31.98
C ARG A 699 12.26 -37.48 31.16
N VAL A 700 13.45 -37.59 30.58
CA VAL A 700 13.88 -38.78 29.83
C VAL A 700 13.77 -40.02 30.71
N SER A 701 13.25 -41.11 30.15
CA SER A 701 13.09 -42.36 30.89
C SER A 701 14.46 -42.86 31.38
N PRO A 702 14.57 -43.31 32.64
CA PRO A 702 15.79 -43.95 33.14
C PRO A 702 16.25 -45.13 32.26
N ILE A 703 15.30 -45.81 31.61
CA ILE A 703 15.58 -46.93 30.69
C ILE A 703 16.35 -46.47 29.45
N ASP A 704 16.02 -45.30 28.91
CA ASP A 704 16.71 -44.74 27.74
C ASP A 704 18.09 -44.18 28.10
N ILE A 705 18.27 -43.76 29.36
CA ILE A 705 19.57 -43.31 29.88
C ILE A 705 20.50 -44.50 30.12
N SER A 706 19.97 -45.66 30.49
CA SER A 706 20.74 -46.90 30.67
C SER A 706 21.17 -47.57 29.35
N ASP A 707 20.56 -47.22 28.21
CA ASP A 707 21.00 -47.70 26.89
C ASP A 707 22.13 -46.80 26.36
N PRO A 708 23.39 -47.29 26.24
CA PRO A 708 24.54 -46.47 25.84
C PRO A 708 24.37 -45.82 24.47
N ALA A 709 23.66 -46.48 23.54
CA ALA A 709 23.43 -45.95 22.21
C ALA A 709 22.47 -44.74 22.24
N ARG A 710 21.39 -44.83 23.02
CA ARG A 710 20.41 -43.74 23.20
C ARG A 710 20.96 -42.61 24.06
N GLN A 711 21.66 -42.95 25.14
CA GLN A 711 22.35 -41.98 26.01
C GLN A 711 23.33 -41.13 25.20
N SER A 712 24.10 -41.73 24.29
CA SER A 712 24.99 -40.98 23.40
C SER A 712 24.23 -40.00 22.48
N VAL A 713 23.06 -40.38 21.96
CA VAL A 713 22.23 -39.50 21.11
C VAL A 713 21.68 -38.34 21.92
N ILE A 714 21.18 -38.60 23.13
CA ILE A 714 20.66 -37.59 24.05
C ILE A 714 21.75 -36.56 24.38
N ILE A 715 22.95 -37.02 24.74
CA ILE A 715 24.11 -36.16 25.04
C ILE A 715 24.49 -35.30 23.83
N ILE A 716 24.53 -35.87 22.62
CA ILE A 716 24.88 -35.12 21.40
C ILE A 716 23.85 -34.00 21.12
N ASN A 717 22.56 -34.28 21.25
CA ASN A 717 21.51 -33.30 21.02
C ASN A 717 21.53 -32.18 22.07
N LEU A 718 21.71 -32.54 23.35
CA LEU A 718 21.80 -31.57 24.45
C LEU A 718 23.07 -30.71 24.35
N GLU A 719 24.20 -31.30 23.99
CA GLU A 719 25.43 -30.53 23.72
C GLU A 719 25.27 -29.59 22.53
N PHE A 720 24.60 -30.03 21.47
CA PHE A 720 24.33 -29.21 20.30
C PHE A 720 23.40 -28.02 20.63
N LEU A 721 22.40 -28.23 21.48
CA LEU A 721 21.53 -27.18 22.00
C LEU A 721 22.33 -26.10 22.75
N ILE A 722 23.18 -26.53 23.70
CA ILE A 722 23.98 -25.63 24.55
C ILE A 722 25.06 -24.88 23.76
N LYS A 723 25.81 -25.60 22.91
CA LYS A 723 27.00 -25.05 22.24
C LYS A 723 26.69 -24.30 20.95
N THR A 724 25.60 -24.66 20.26
CA THR A 724 25.32 -24.16 18.91
C THR A 724 24.00 -23.37 18.84
N ILE A 725 22.88 -23.96 19.28
CA ILE A 725 21.55 -23.37 19.09
C ILE A 725 21.35 -22.13 19.97
N VAL A 726 21.55 -22.25 21.29
CA VAL A 726 21.32 -21.15 22.23
C VAL A 726 22.21 -19.93 21.93
N PRO A 727 23.54 -20.07 21.71
CA PRO A 727 24.39 -18.92 21.40
C PRO A 727 24.05 -18.27 20.06
N LYS A 728 23.77 -19.05 19.00
CA LYS A 728 23.44 -18.49 17.68
C LYS A 728 22.14 -17.70 17.69
N PHE A 729 21.09 -18.25 18.28
CA PHE A 729 19.81 -17.56 18.35
C PHE A 729 19.81 -16.41 19.36
N ALA A 730 20.52 -16.51 20.48
CA ALA A 730 20.70 -15.40 21.41
C ALA A 730 21.47 -14.23 20.78
N ASN A 731 22.45 -14.51 19.92
CA ASN A 731 23.15 -13.47 19.16
C ASN A 731 22.22 -12.80 18.15
N ILE A 732 21.38 -13.56 17.43
CA ILE A 732 20.41 -12.98 16.48
C ILE A 732 19.40 -12.07 17.18
N LEU A 733 19.02 -12.41 18.42
CA LEU A 733 18.12 -11.62 19.25
C LEU A 733 18.85 -10.52 20.07
N ASN A 734 20.16 -10.33 19.90
CA ASN A 734 21.00 -9.42 20.67
C ASN A 734 20.86 -9.56 22.21
N CYS A 735 20.64 -10.78 22.70
CA CYS A 735 20.31 -11.05 24.10
C CYS A 735 21.30 -12.02 24.81
N SER A 736 22.48 -12.25 24.23
CA SER A 736 23.53 -13.12 24.77
C SER A 736 23.96 -12.79 26.21
N GLU A 737 23.87 -11.52 26.61
CA GLU A 737 24.24 -11.03 27.95
C GLU A 737 23.09 -11.07 28.96
N ASN A 738 21.89 -11.51 28.57
CA ASN A 738 20.73 -11.52 29.46
C ASN A 738 20.91 -12.57 30.58
N SER A 739 20.65 -12.16 31.82
CA SER A 739 20.79 -13.02 33.01
C SER A 739 19.91 -14.26 32.95
N THR A 740 18.72 -14.18 32.33
CA THR A 740 17.81 -15.33 32.20
C THR A 740 18.34 -16.39 31.25
N ILE A 741 19.00 -15.98 30.17
CA ILE A 741 19.65 -16.90 29.22
C ILE A 741 20.88 -17.54 29.86
N GLN A 742 21.66 -16.78 30.63
CA GLN A 742 22.79 -17.34 31.38
C GLN A 742 22.34 -18.38 32.42
N GLN A 743 21.24 -18.11 33.14
CA GLN A 743 20.64 -19.08 34.06
C GLN A 743 20.18 -20.35 33.35
N LEU A 744 19.48 -20.21 32.20
CA LEU A 744 19.06 -21.34 31.37
C LEU A 744 20.26 -22.19 30.91
N VAL A 745 21.33 -21.55 30.43
CA VAL A 745 22.56 -22.24 30.01
C VAL A 745 23.21 -22.99 31.18
N CYS A 746 23.20 -22.42 32.38
CA CYS A 746 23.66 -23.10 33.59
C CYS A 746 22.80 -24.33 33.91
N SER A 747 21.47 -24.22 33.89
CA SER A 747 20.56 -25.35 34.12
C SER A 747 20.75 -26.47 33.10
N LEU A 748 20.87 -26.12 31.81
CA LEU A 748 21.16 -27.07 30.74
C LEU A 748 22.49 -27.80 30.95
N LYS A 749 23.55 -27.09 31.41
CA LYS A 749 24.84 -27.70 31.74
C LYS A 749 24.74 -28.65 32.94
N THR A 750 23.95 -28.31 33.95
CA THR A 750 23.70 -29.18 35.10
C THR A 750 22.97 -30.46 34.67
N SER A 751 21.93 -30.35 33.83
CA SER A 751 21.22 -31.51 33.30
C SER A 751 22.14 -32.41 32.44
N LEU A 752 23.00 -31.80 31.61
CA LEU A 752 24.04 -32.53 30.87
C LEU A 752 25.02 -33.28 31.79
N GLN A 753 25.42 -32.67 32.91
CA GLN A 753 26.29 -33.33 33.90
C GLN A 753 25.58 -34.49 34.60
N ASN A 754 24.30 -34.35 34.93
CA ASN A 754 23.50 -35.42 35.55
C ASN A 754 23.36 -36.64 34.62
N ILE A 755 23.11 -36.42 33.32
CA ILE A 755 22.97 -37.50 32.33
C ILE A 755 24.32 -38.19 32.05
N LYS A 756 25.43 -37.46 32.12
CA LYS A 756 26.79 -38.01 32.00
C LYS A 756 27.25 -38.75 33.26
N GLY A 757 26.89 -38.26 34.45
CA GLY A 757 27.32 -38.80 35.74
C GLY A 757 26.74 -40.18 36.08
N LEU A 758 25.70 -40.63 35.37
CA LEU A 758 25.15 -41.99 35.50
C LEU A 758 26.06 -43.08 34.89
N GLU A 759 27.09 -42.73 34.10
CA GLU A 759 28.10 -43.70 33.63
C GLU A 759 29.07 -44.17 34.76
N GLU A 760 29.21 -43.40 35.84
CA GLU A 760 30.20 -43.71 36.89
C GLU A 760 29.67 -44.65 38.00
N GLU A 761 28.35 -44.84 38.15
CA GLU A 761 27.81 -45.75 39.18
C GLU A 761 27.80 -47.23 38.74
N GLU A 762 27.68 -47.55 37.45
CA GLU A 762 27.69 -48.96 36.99
C GLU A 762 29.10 -49.56 36.87
N THR A 763 30.14 -48.74 36.68
CA THR A 763 31.51 -49.25 36.57
C THR A 763 32.14 -49.62 37.92
N VAL A 764 31.66 -49.07 39.04
CA VAL A 764 32.20 -49.38 40.38
C VAL A 764 31.66 -50.70 40.95
N VAL A 765 30.45 -51.13 40.55
CA VAL A 765 29.82 -52.36 41.10
C VAL A 765 30.36 -53.64 40.45
N VAL A 766 30.85 -53.59 39.21
CA VAL A 766 31.36 -54.79 38.51
C VAL A 766 32.82 -55.14 38.88
N THR A 767 33.64 -54.16 39.28
CA THR A 767 35.05 -54.42 39.66
C THR A 767 35.29 -54.87 41.10
N THR A 768 34.28 -54.84 41.99
CA THR A 768 34.41 -55.29 43.38
C THR A 768 33.93 -56.74 43.63
N ALA A 769 33.29 -57.39 42.65
CA ALA A 769 32.82 -58.77 42.78
C ALA A 769 33.81 -59.85 42.25
N ALA A 770 34.85 -59.48 41.49
CA ALA A 770 35.75 -60.44 40.82
C ALA A 770 37.08 -60.72 41.56
N LYS A 771 37.21 -60.37 42.84
CA LYS A 771 38.46 -60.55 43.63
C LYS A 771 38.32 -61.34 44.94
N LYS A 772 37.31 -62.20 45.05
CA LYS A 772 37.16 -63.17 46.16
C LYS A 772 36.66 -64.54 45.66
N SER A 773 37.48 -65.24 44.88
CA SER A 773 37.37 -66.70 44.71
C SER A 773 38.60 -67.24 43.98
N ASN A 774 39.67 -67.50 44.74
CA ASN A 774 40.66 -68.54 44.44
C ASN A 774 41.73 -68.53 45.53
N VAL A 775 41.48 -69.25 46.63
CA VAL A 775 42.54 -69.87 47.42
C VAL A 775 42.10 -71.31 47.63
N VAL A 776 42.74 -72.19 46.86
CA VAL A 776 42.64 -73.65 46.98
C VAL A 776 43.48 -74.08 48.20
N VAL A 777 42.88 -74.97 48.98
CA VAL A 777 43.42 -75.71 50.11
C VAL A 777 44.19 -76.92 49.59
N ASP A 778 45.35 -77.18 50.20
CA ASP A 778 46.03 -78.47 50.44
C ASP A 778 47.53 -78.18 50.64
N GLU A 779 48.30 -78.78 51.55
CA GLU A 779 48.13 -79.58 52.77
C GLU A 779 49.57 -79.70 53.37
N GLU A 780 49.71 -80.32 54.55
CA GLU A 780 50.94 -80.55 55.35
C GLU A 780 51.37 -79.37 56.25
N GLY A 781 51.39 -79.44 57.58
CA GLY A 781 51.46 -80.57 58.49
C GLY A 781 52.67 -80.38 59.42
N ASN A 782 52.47 -79.83 60.63
CA ASN A 782 53.14 -80.29 61.86
C ASN A 782 52.65 -79.55 63.13
N ASP A 783 52.04 -80.35 64.01
CA ASP A 783 52.13 -80.42 65.48
C ASP A 783 52.21 -79.15 66.36
N VAL A 784 51.25 -79.01 67.29
CA VAL A 784 51.44 -79.28 68.74
C VAL A 784 50.07 -79.62 69.40
N ILE A 785 49.99 -80.86 69.93
CA ILE A 785 49.11 -81.45 70.99
C ILE A 785 47.59 -81.51 70.75
#